data_AF-A0AAE0TAN0-F1
#
_entry.id   AF-A0AAE0TAN0-F1
#
_cell.length_a   1.000
_cell.length_b   1.000
_cell.length_c   1.000
_cell.angle_alpha   90.00
_cell.angle_beta   90.00
_cell.angle_gamma   90.00
#
_symmetry.space_group_name_H-M   'P 1'
#
loop_
_entity.id
_entity.type
_entity.pdbx_description
1 polymer ?
#
loop_
_entity_poly.entity_id
_entity_poly.type
_entity_poly.pdbx_seq_one_letter_code
_entity_poly.pdbx_strand_id
1 'polypeptide(L)'
;MAVDLDKCTGCSSCVVACYAENNIPVVGKERQGLGREMSWIRIERFFDKDENGGYTANMIPTMCQHCENAGCEPVCPVYATYHNPDGLNVQVYNRCVGTRYCSNNCIYKQRRFNWRTYEFPEPLHMQLNPDVTVRTKGVMEKCTFCVQRVTYAKDKAKDEGRNVRDGEIVTACQAACPSSAITFGNAIDTEIMSNSLTYRSITEDVLNTLEPPGGKWYISMGIILTMLGMGIYALAYQIMFGLEVSGISHPIGWGVYITDFVFWVGIGHAGTLISAVLFLTRAPFRTSIYRAAEAMTVFAVLTAGLFPLIHIGRIWNFYWLIPYPNQRMLWVNFKSPLLWDVFAVSTYMSVSILFFIVGLVPDFATVRDRSVGFKRLIFSILSLNFRGTNHQWIHYMRGYLLFAALATPLVFSVHSIVSFDFAMSSIPGWHTTVFPPYFVAGAIFSGCAMVITIMIPMRIIFPGYDKIITVPHLEAMAKMILFTSVIVTYAYSIEFFIAYYSGVKYERALFWYRPFGELKVFFWLMVLCNCISPIPLWRKKIRTNIPALFFISILINIGMWLERYNIVGTSLAHDFDPFVWGYYTFEWGEIWITIGSFGWFFMWFFMFVKLMPSLAVAELKEGLVPPLRTDKYPVRPVSGSPR
;
A
#
# COMPACT_ATOMS: atom_id res chain seq x y z
N MET A 1 9.81 -24.49 5.44
CA MET A 1 10.89 -25.38 4.95
C MET A 1 11.72 -24.60 3.95
N ALA A 2 13.04 -24.69 4.04
CA ALA A 2 13.97 -24.16 3.05
C ALA A 2 14.85 -25.28 2.51
N VAL A 3 15.24 -25.19 1.24
CA VAL A 3 16.21 -26.11 0.64
C VAL A 3 17.35 -25.30 0.02
N ASP A 4 18.56 -25.55 0.48
CA ASP A 4 19.80 -25.02 -0.05
C ASP A 4 20.18 -25.79 -1.32
N LEU A 5 20.02 -25.15 -2.48
CA LEU A 5 20.25 -25.78 -3.78
C LEU A 5 21.75 -26.03 -4.02
N ASP A 6 22.64 -25.21 -3.46
CA ASP A 6 24.09 -25.35 -3.63
C ASP A 6 24.62 -26.56 -2.85
N LYS A 7 23.99 -26.90 -1.73
CA LYS A 7 24.29 -28.13 -0.96
C LYS A 7 23.58 -29.37 -1.47
N CYS A 8 22.60 -29.22 -2.36
CA CYS A 8 21.79 -30.35 -2.81
C CYS A 8 22.52 -31.20 -3.85
N THR A 9 22.94 -32.42 -3.47
CA THR A 9 23.62 -33.34 -4.38
C THR A 9 22.68 -34.16 -5.27
N GLY A 10 21.36 -34.02 -5.12
CA GLY A 10 20.37 -34.81 -5.87
C GLY A 10 20.34 -36.32 -5.54
N CYS A 11 20.92 -36.74 -4.41
CA CYS A 11 21.08 -38.16 -4.01
C CYS A 11 19.77 -38.95 -3.79
N SER A 12 18.60 -38.30 -3.79
CA SER A 12 17.28 -38.93 -3.59
C SER A 12 17.01 -39.56 -2.22
N SER A 13 17.89 -39.42 -1.23
CA SER A 13 17.66 -39.91 0.13
C SER A 13 16.39 -39.32 0.77
N CYS A 14 16.10 -38.04 0.51
CA CYS A 14 14.89 -37.39 0.99
C CYS A 14 13.60 -38.00 0.40
N VAL A 15 13.66 -38.50 -0.83
CA VAL A 15 12.53 -39.18 -1.51
C VAL A 15 12.25 -40.50 -0.81
N VAL A 16 13.28 -41.34 -0.62
CA VAL A 16 13.15 -42.65 0.04
C VAL A 16 12.63 -42.50 1.47
N ALA A 17 13.18 -41.54 2.22
CA ALA A 17 12.71 -41.25 3.57
C ALA A 17 11.25 -40.80 3.60
N CYS A 18 10.80 -40.03 2.60
CA CYS A 18 9.40 -39.62 2.49
C CYS A 18 8.47 -40.82 2.22
N TYR A 19 8.89 -41.77 1.36
CA TYR A 19 8.15 -43.00 1.09
C TYR A 19 7.95 -43.83 2.37
N ALA A 20 9.03 -44.07 3.11
CA ALA A 20 9.00 -44.85 4.34
C ALA A 20 8.17 -44.17 5.44
N GLU A 21 8.44 -42.88 5.71
CA GLU A 21 7.80 -42.16 6.82
C GLU A 21 6.29 -41.98 6.63
N ASN A 22 5.84 -41.76 5.38
CA ASN A 22 4.45 -41.41 5.08
C ASN A 22 3.65 -42.57 4.46
N ASN A 23 4.19 -43.80 4.49
CA ASN A 23 3.54 -45.00 3.97
C ASN A 23 3.08 -44.83 2.51
N ILE A 24 3.92 -44.23 1.66
CA ILE A 24 3.62 -44.01 0.25
C ILE A 24 3.83 -45.34 -0.51
N PRO A 25 2.89 -45.77 -1.36
CA PRO A 25 3.03 -47.05 -2.06
C PRO A 25 4.03 -46.98 -3.21
N VAL A 26 4.83 -48.03 -3.37
CA VAL A 26 5.70 -48.23 -4.54
C VAL A 26 4.87 -48.81 -5.69
N VAL A 27 4.70 -48.04 -6.77
CA VAL A 27 3.73 -48.35 -7.84
C VAL A 27 4.27 -49.28 -8.94
N GLY A 28 5.58 -49.54 -8.95
CA GLY A 28 6.26 -50.37 -9.96
C GLY A 28 6.52 -49.68 -11.31
N LYS A 29 7.37 -50.31 -12.14
CA LYS A 29 7.88 -49.75 -13.41
C LYS A 29 6.76 -49.42 -14.41
N GLU A 30 5.79 -50.32 -14.57
CA GLU A 30 4.69 -50.14 -15.54
C GLU A 30 3.86 -48.89 -15.22
N ARG A 31 3.49 -48.69 -13.95
CA ARG A 31 2.68 -47.54 -13.53
C ARG A 31 3.45 -46.25 -13.57
N GLN A 32 4.73 -46.29 -13.23
CA GLN A 32 5.61 -45.13 -13.38
C GLN A 32 5.76 -44.73 -14.86
N GLY A 33 5.85 -45.69 -15.78
CA GLY A 33 5.86 -45.43 -17.23
C GLY A 33 4.59 -44.76 -17.75
N LEU A 34 3.45 -44.97 -17.07
CA LEU A 34 2.18 -44.28 -17.36
C LEU A 34 2.06 -42.89 -16.67
N GLY A 35 3.14 -42.41 -16.03
CA GLY A 35 3.13 -41.15 -15.27
C GLY A 35 2.34 -41.20 -13.96
N ARG A 36 2.00 -42.40 -13.46
CA ARG A 36 1.20 -42.60 -12.23
C ARG A 36 2.07 -42.78 -10.98
N GLU A 37 3.14 -42.00 -10.88
CA GLU A 37 4.02 -42.01 -9.72
C GLU A 37 3.31 -41.45 -8.47
N MET A 38 3.62 -42.02 -7.31
CA MET A 38 3.10 -41.56 -6.01
C MET A 38 4.12 -40.76 -5.21
N SER A 39 5.29 -40.44 -5.78
CA SER A 39 6.33 -39.69 -5.08
C SER A 39 5.87 -38.27 -4.72
N TRP A 40 5.93 -37.93 -3.44
CA TRP A 40 5.61 -36.59 -2.93
C TRP A 40 6.76 -35.59 -3.07
N ILE A 41 7.98 -36.08 -3.35
CA ILE A 41 9.17 -35.28 -3.63
C ILE A 41 9.72 -35.75 -4.98
N ARG A 42 9.96 -34.82 -5.90
CA ARG A 42 10.58 -35.07 -7.20
C ARG A 42 11.88 -34.30 -7.27
N ILE A 43 12.98 -34.93 -7.68
CA ILE A 43 14.24 -34.23 -7.93
C ILE A 43 14.30 -33.94 -9.42
N GLU A 44 14.22 -32.66 -9.76
CA GLU A 44 14.34 -32.18 -11.13
C GLU A 44 15.80 -31.83 -11.42
N ARG A 45 16.23 -32.08 -12.65
CA ARG A 45 17.59 -31.81 -13.10
C ARG A 45 17.52 -30.79 -14.22
N PHE A 46 18.12 -29.63 -13.99
CA PHE A 46 18.27 -28.58 -14.98
C PHE A 46 19.73 -28.50 -15.39
N PHE A 47 19.99 -28.30 -16.68
CA PHE A 47 21.34 -28.16 -17.20
C PHE A 47 21.51 -26.74 -17.69
N ASP A 48 22.26 -25.95 -16.93
CA ASP A 48 22.60 -24.59 -17.32
C ASP A 48 23.91 -24.61 -18.09
N LYS A 49 24.00 -23.77 -19.14
CA LYS A 49 25.19 -23.67 -19.97
C LYS A 49 26.13 -22.62 -19.38
N ASP A 50 27.33 -23.02 -19.01
CA ASP A 50 28.35 -22.12 -18.49
C ASP A 50 28.90 -21.21 -19.61
N GLU A 51 29.45 -20.05 -19.23
CA GLU A 51 30.07 -19.09 -20.15
C GLU A 51 31.22 -19.70 -20.99
N ASN A 52 31.85 -20.76 -20.48
CA ASN A 52 32.93 -21.50 -21.15
C ASN A 52 32.45 -22.68 -22.02
N GLY A 53 31.13 -22.83 -22.22
CA GLY A 53 30.53 -23.92 -23.00
C GLY A 53 30.39 -25.25 -22.26
N GLY A 54 30.66 -25.28 -20.95
CA GLY A 54 30.34 -26.40 -20.06
C GLY A 54 28.85 -26.49 -19.73
N TYR A 55 28.41 -27.61 -19.16
CA TYR A 55 27.05 -27.78 -18.62
C TYR A 55 27.13 -28.02 -17.11
N THR A 56 26.47 -27.18 -16.33
CA THR A 56 26.30 -27.37 -14.88
C THR A 56 24.93 -27.99 -14.61
N ALA A 57 24.91 -29.09 -13.86
CA ALA A 57 23.67 -29.80 -13.52
C ALA A 57 23.12 -29.30 -12.17
N ASN A 58 22.07 -28.47 -12.22
CA ASN A 58 21.35 -27.97 -11.06
C ASN A 58 20.24 -28.93 -10.65
N MET A 59 20.29 -29.38 -9.39
CA MET A 59 19.34 -30.34 -8.82
C MET A 59 18.30 -29.60 -7.98
N ILE A 60 17.03 -29.62 -8.42
CA ILE A 60 15.95 -28.91 -7.74
C ILE A 60 14.96 -29.92 -7.14
N PRO A 61 15.03 -30.20 -5.82
CA PRO A 61 14.02 -31.00 -5.15
C PRO A 61 12.71 -30.21 -5.05
N THR A 62 11.68 -30.70 -5.71
CA THR A 62 10.36 -30.09 -5.76
C THR A 62 9.35 -30.95 -5.01
N MET A 63 8.61 -30.33 -4.10
CA MET A 63 7.59 -30.95 -3.25
C MET A 63 6.46 -29.97 -3.00
N CYS A 64 5.40 -30.39 -2.29
CA CYS A 64 4.31 -29.46 -1.96
C CYS A 64 4.87 -28.25 -1.20
N GLN A 65 4.65 -27.05 -1.73
CA GLN A 65 5.17 -25.81 -1.16
C GLN A 65 4.28 -25.21 -0.06
N HIS A 66 3.15 -25.84 0.27
CA HIS A 66 2.19 -25.34 1.25
C HIS A 66 1.84 -23.85 1.03
N CYS A 67 1.55 -23.48 -0.22
CA CYS A 67 1.29 -22.10 -0.62
C CYS A 67 0.22 -21.43 0.25
N GLU A 68 0.49 -20.22 0.71
CA GLU A 68 -0.48 -19.42 1.50
C GLU A 68 -1.79 -19.19 0.73
N ASN A 69 -1.72 -18.81 -0.55
CA ASN A 69 -2.86 -18.79 -1.46
C ASN A 69 -2.88 -20.05 -2.33
N ALA A 70 -3.19 -21.18 -1.70
CA ALA A 70 -3.23 -22.45 -2.39
C ALA A 70 -4.46 -22.57 -3.30
N GLY A 71 -4.28 -22.37 -4.61
CA GLY A 71 -5.35 -22.57 -5.61
C GLY A 71 -6.00 -23.97 -5.60
N CYS A 72 -5.36 -24.95 -4.95
CA CYS A 72 -5.90 -26.28 -4.77
C CYS A 72 -6.97 -26.42 -3.66
N GLU A 73 -7.14 -25.41 -2.78
CA GLU A 73 -8.17 -25.33 -1.74
C GLU A 73 -9.55 -24.92 -2.25
N PRO A 74 -9.74 -23.75 -2.90
CA PRO A 74 -11.07 -23.28 -3.29
C PRO A 74 -11.76 -24.21 -4.31
N VAL A 75 -10.97 -25.02 -5.02
CA VAL A 75 -11.46 -25.99 -6.00
C VAL A 75 -11.85 -27.34 -5.40
N CYS A 76 -11.68 -27.54 -4.08
CA CYS A 76 -12.06 -28.76 -3.40
C CYS A 76 -13.55 -28.70 -2.98
N PRO A 77 -14.44 -29.49 -3.61
CA PRO A 77 -15.89 -29.37 -3.36
C PRO A 77 -16.30 -29.84 -1.96
N VAL A 78 -15.43 -30.58 -1.28
CA VAL A 78 -15.73 -31.22 0.02
C VAL A 78 -14.83 -30.70 1.14
N TYR A 79 -14.02 -29.66 0.91
CA TYR A 79 -13.11 -29.13 1.93
C TYR A 79 -12.15 -30.18 2.53
N ALA A 80 -11.80 -31.20 1.73
CA ALA A 80 -10.82 -32.22 2.14
C ALA A 80 -9.39 -31.66 2.15
N THR A 81 -9.16 -30.48 1.58
CA THR A 81 -7.90 -29.76 1.71
C THR A 81 -8.19 -28.36 2.20
N TYR A 82 -7.41 -27.93 3.19
CA TYR A 82 -7.62 -26.68 3.91
C TYR A 82 -6.33 -26.26 4.60
N HIS A 83 -6.23 -25.00 4.99
CA HIS A 83 -5.19 -24.55 5.90
C HIS A 83 -5.53 -24.89 7.34
N ASN A 84 -4.66 -25.63 8.02
CA ASN A 84 -4.79 -25.85 9.45
C ASN A 84 -4.40 -24.56 10.24
N PRO A 85 -4.64 -24.51 11.56
CA PRO A 85 -4.25 -23.36 12.40
C PRO A 85 -2.75 -23.02 12.37
N ASP A 86 -1.91 -23.93 11.86
CA ASP A 86 -0.47 -23.75 11.74
C ASP A 86 -0.05 -23.13 10.41
N GLY A 87 -1.01 -22.80 9.54
CA GLY A 87 -0.76 -22.31 8.19
C GLY A 87 -0.28 -23.40 7.23
N LEU A 88 -0.30 -24.68 7.61
CA LEU A 88 -0.03 -25.78 6.70
C LEU A 88 -1.28 -26.08 5.88
N ASN A 89 -1.16 -26.01 4.56
CA ASN A 89 -2.15 -26.65 3.69
C ASN A 89 -2.11 -28.16 3.93
N VAL A 90 -3.14 -28.76 4.51
CA VAL A 90 -3.22 -30.19 4.84
C VAL A 90 -4.27 -30.89 3.98
N GLN A 91 -4.29 -32.22 4.04
CA GLN A 91 -5.23 -33.08 3.32
C GLN A 91 -5.87 -34.06 4.31
N VAL A 92 -7.20 -34.00 4.41
CA VAL A 92 -8.01 -34.98 5.13
C VAL A 92 -8.34 -36.10 4.15
N TYR A 93 -7.67 -37.24 4.29
CA TYR A 93 -7.74 -38.33 3.30
C TYR A 93 -9.13 -38.99 3.23
N ASN A 94 -9.76 -39.26 4.38
CA ASN A 94 -11.10 -39.89 4.45
C ASN A 94 -12.24 -39.00 3.90
N ARG A 95 -12.03 -37.69 3.81
CA ARG A 95 -12.99 -36.73 3.26
C ARG A 95 -12.81 -36.52 1.75
N CYS A 96 -11.71 -36.98 1.17
CA CYS A 96 -11.38 -36.74 -0.23
C CYS A 96 -12.26 -37.57 -1.17
N VAL A 97 -12.98 -36.91 -2.08
CA VAL A 97 -13.83 -37.57 -3.10
C VAL A 97 -13.16 -37.74 -4.47
N GLY A 98 -11.87 -37.39 -4.61
CA GLY A 98 -11.09 -37.78 -5.78
C GLY A 98 -11.34 -37.06 -7.12
N THR A 99 -11.97 -35.88 -7.12
CA THR A 99 -12.26 -35.12 -8.37
C THR A 99 -11.01 -34.67 -9.15
N ARG A 100 -9.83 -34.72 -8.52
CA ARG A 100 -8.52 -34.33 -9.09
C ARG A 100 -8.37 -32.85 -9.46
N TYR A 101 -9.39 -32.01 -9.28
CA TYR A 101 -9.32 -30.59 -9.66
C TYR A 101 -8.25 -29.81 -8.85
N CYS A 102 -8.00 -30.23 -7.61
CA CYS A 102 -6.92 -29.70 -6.78
C CYS A 102 -5.52 -30.00 -7.34
N SER A 103 -5.33 -31.10 -8.07
CA SER A 103 -4.06 -31.41 -8.76
C SER A 103 -3.85 -30.51 -9.98
N ASN A 104 -4.92 -30.23 -10.73
CA ASN A 104 -4.87 -29.29 -11.86
C ASN A 104 -4.46 -27.88 -11.43
N ASN A 105 -5.00 -27.39 -10.30
CA ASN A 105 -4.70 -26.05 -9.77
C ASN A 105 -3.41 -25.96 -8.94
N CYS A 106 -2.70 -27.06 -8.73
CA CYS A 106 -1.38 -27.01 -8.12
C CYS A 106 -0.36 -26.56 -9.17
N ILE A 107 0.17 -25.33 -9.02
CA ILE A 107 1.18 -24.78 -9.95
C ILE A 107 2.46 -25.64 -10.01
N TYR A 108 2.81 -26.31 -8.91
CA TYR A 108 3.97 -27.20 -8.82
C TYR A 108 3.67 -28.65 -9.25
N LYS A 109 2.40 -28.99 -9.48
CA LYS A 109 1.94 -30.36 -9.77
C LYS A 109 2.40 -31.41 -8.74
N GLN A 110 2.38 -31.02 -7.46
CA GLN A 110 2.87 -31.83 -6.33
C GLN A 110 1.76 -32.58 -5.56
N ARG A 111 0.63 -32.84 -6.23
CA ARG A 111 -0.49 -33.63 -5.70
C ARG A 111 -0.63 -34.91 -6.51
N ARG A 112 -0.59 -36.06 -5.84
CA ARG A 112 -0.57 -37.39 -6.45
C ARG A 112 -1.91 -38.08 -6.25
N PHE A 113 -2.55 -38.49 -7.35
CA PHE A 113 -3.80 -39.24 -7.28
C PHE A 113 -3.51 -40.72 -7.08
N ASN A 114 -4.12 -41.32 -6.07
CA ASN A 114 -3.99 -42.74 -5.83
C ASN A 114 -4.86 -43.54 -6.80
N TRP A 115 -4.26 -44.13 -7.82
CA TRP A 115 -4.97 -44.80 -8.93
C TRP A 115 -5.47 -46.21 -8.60
N ARG A 116 -4.91 -46.87 -7.58
CA ARG A 116 -5.24 -48.25 -7.21
C ARG A 116 -5.00 -48.46 -5.72
N THR A 117 -5.73 -49.36 -5.08
CA THR A 117 -5.37 -49.80 -3.74
C THR A 117 -4.13 -50.68 -3.87
N TYR A 118 -3.04 -50.26 -3.23
CA TYR A 118 -1.78 -51.01 -3.21
C TYR A 118 -1.71 -51.82 -1.92
N GLU A 119 -1.36 -53.09 -2.05
CA GLU A 119 -1.09 -53.97 -0.92
C GLU A 119 0.41 -54.01 -0.67
N PHE A 120 0.82 -53.86 0.58
CA PHE A 120 2.21 -54.00 0.97
C PHE A 120 2.49 -55.50 1.17
N PRO A 121 3.41 -56.11 0.42
CA PRO A 121 3.66 -57.55 0.53
C PRO A 121 4.21 -57.88 1.93
N GLU A 122 3.93 -59.06 2.42
CA GLU A 122 4.53 -59.55 3.67
C GLU A 122 6.03 -59.82 3.48
N PRO A 123 6.92 -59.37 4.39
CA PRO A 123 6.69 -58.70 5.68
C PRO A 123 6.71 -57.16 5.65
N LEU A 124 6.79 -56.51 4.48
CA LEU A 124 6.86 -55.04 4.36
C LEU A 124 5.65 -54.31 4.94
N HIS A 125 4.50 -54.97 5.06
CA HIS A 125 3.35 -54.39 5.76
C HIS A 125 3.64 -54.07 7.24
N MET A 126 4.59 -54.74 7.88
CA MET A 126 5.00 -54.47 9.26
C MET A 126 5.91 -53.24 9.41
N GLN A 127 6.40 -52.67 8.31
CA GLN A 127 7.26 -51.47 8.31
C GLN A 127 6.46 -50.17 8.22
N LEU A 128 5.12 -50.25 8.13
CA LEU A 128 4.28 -49.07 8.00
C LEU A 128 4.26 -48.26 9.30
N ASN A 129 4.38 -46.94 9.17
CA ASN A 129 4.27 -46.01 10.27
C ASN A 129 2.83 -46.01 10.82
N PRO A 130 2.58 -46.41 12.08
CA PRO A 130 1.23 -46.49 12.64
C PRO A 130 0.57 -45.11 12.79
N ASP A 131 1.35 -44.03 12.89
CA ASP A 131 0.83 -42.67 13.06
C ASP A 131 0.28 -42.07 11.75
N VAL A 132 0.41 -42.77 10.61
CA VAL A 132 0.09 -42.26 9.29
C VAL A 132 -0.85 -43.20 8.51
N THR A 133 -2.13 -42.84 8.51
CA THR A 133 -3.29 -43.60 7.94
C THR A 133 -3.16 -44.13 6.51
N VAL A 134 -2.95 -45.43 6.28
CA VAL A 134 -2.86 -46.01 4.91
C VAL A 134 -4.04 -45.59 4.01
N ARG A 135 -3.73 -45.18 2.77
CA ARG A 135 -4.69 -44.58 1.83
C ARG A 135 -5.10 -45.58 0.75
N THR A 136 -6.36 -45.52 0.32
CA THR A 136 -6.93 -46.39 -0.72
C THR A 136 -7.04 -45.67 -2.07
N LYS A 137 -7.46 -46.39 -3.12
CA LYS A 137 -7.74 -45.81 -4.44
C LYS A 137 -8.71 -44.64 -4.35
N GLY A 138 -8.54 -43.64 -5.22
CA GLY A 138 -9.45 -42.52 -5.37
C GLY A 138 -9.13 -41.30 -4.49
N VAL A 139 -8.10 -41.38 -3.65
CA VAL A 139 -7.71 -40.30 -2.75
C VAL A 139 -6.58 -39.46 -3.37
N MET A 140 -6.60 -38.14 -3.12
CA MET A 140 -5.47 -37.27 -3.43
C MET A 140 -4.48 -37.23 -2.29
N GLU A 141 -3.20 -37.40 -2.60
CA GLU A 141 -2.09 -37.40 -1.65
C GLU A 141 -1.13 -36.24 -1.92
N LYS A 142 -0.46 -35.76 -0.86
CA LYS A 142 0.53 -34.68 -0.94
C LYS A 142 1.45 -34.71 0.27
N CYS A 143 2.63 -34.09 0.13
CA CYS A 143 3.48 -33.80 1.27
C CYS A 143 2.75 -32.94 2.31
N THR A 144 2.86 -33.31 3.58
CA THR A 144 2.28 -32.62 4.75
C THR A 144 3.35 -32.14 5.73
N PHE A 145 4.62 -32.14 5.33
CA PHE A 145 5.78 -31.91 6.19
C PHE A 145 5.81 -32.78 7.45
N CYS A 146 5.44 -34.07 7.31
CA CYS A 146 5.41 -35.04 8.40
C CYS A 146 4.55 -34.55 9.58
N VAL A 147 3.27 -34.24 9.31
CA VAL A 147 2.33 -33.66 10.28
C VAL A 147 2.28 -34.44 11.61
N GLN A 148 2.45 -35.76 11.59
CA GLN A 148 2.55 -36.60 12.78
C GLN A 148 3.69 -36.20 13.71
N ARG A 149 4.87 -35.87 13.15
CA ARG A 149 6.04 -35.40 13.93
C ARG A 149 5.83 -33.99 14.47
N VAL A 150 5.15 -33.14 13.69
CA VAL A 150 4.75 -31.79 14.14
C VAL A 150 3.80 -31.89 15.34
N THR A 151 2.79 -32.74 15.28
CA THR A 151 1.85 -32.97 16.37
C THR A 151 2.55 -33.54 17.60
N TYR A 152 3.39 -34.55 17.44
CA TYR A 152 4.13 -35.15 18.56
C TYR A 152 5.03 -34.13 19.29
N ALA A 153 5.77 -33.30 18.55
CA ALA A 153 6.60 -32.26 19.16
C ALA A 153 5.78 -31.23 19.94
N LYS A 154 4.58 -30.90 19.43
CA LYS A 154 3.64 -29.99 20.10
C LYS A 154 3.05 -30.58 21.36
N ASP A 155 2.64 -31.85 21.32
CA ASP A 155 2.08 -32.54 22.47
C ASP A 155 3.13 -32.64 23.58
N LYS A 156 4.36 -33.01 23.23
CA LYS A 156 5.49 -33.01 24.18
C LYS A 156 5.75 -31.62 24.77
N ALA A 157 5.81 -30.58 23.95
CA ALA A 157 6.02 -29.22 24.43
C ALA A 157 4.88 -28.76 25.36
N LYS A 158 3.63 -29.12 25.03
CA LYS A 158 2.44 -28.84 25.82
C LYS A 158 2.48 -29.56 27.18
N ASP A 159 2.87 -30.83 27.21
CA ASP A 159 3.04 -31.60 28.45
C ASP A 159 4.14 -31.02 29.34
N GLU A 160 5.20 -30.48 28.73
CA GLU A 160 6.29 -29.77 29.42
C GLU A 160 5.96 -28.29 29.73
N GLY A 161 4.75 -27.81 29.42
CA GLY A 161 4.30 -26.45 29.72
C GLY A 161 5.02 -25.34 28.95
N ARG A 162 5.58 -25.65 27.77
CA ARG A 162 6.40 -24.73 26.96
C ARG A 162 6.01 -24.75 25.49
N ASN A 163 6.55 -23.82 24.71
CA ASN A 163 6.42 -23.85 23.26
C ASN A 163 7.45 -24.81 22.63
N VAL A 164 7.15 -25.23 21.40
CA VAL A 164 8.07 -26.01 20.56
C VAL A 164 9.30 -25.15 20.25
N ARG A 165 10.50 -25.68 20.48
CA ARG A 165 11.76 -24.99 20.16
C ARG A 165 12.20 -25.32 18.74
N ASP A 166 12.96 -24.42 18.12
CA ASP A 166 13.54 -24.69 16.81
C ASP A 166 14.49 -25.90 16.87
N GLY A 167 14.44 -26.74 15.84
CA GLY A 167 15.14 -28.03 15.82
C GLY A 167 14.45 -29.20 16.54
N GLU A 168 13.37 -28.98 17.30
CA GLU A 168 12.60 -30.10 17.90
C GLU A 168 11.75 -30.85 16.87
N ILE A 169 11.32 -30.17 15.80
CA ILE A 169 10.61 -30.80 14.69
C ILE A 169 11.60 -31.11 13.56
N VAL A 170 11.99 -32.38 13.45
CA VAL A 170 12.83 -32.86 12.35
C VAL A 170 12.00 -33.70 11.39
N THR A 171 11.79 -33.18 10.18
CA THR A 171 11.09 -33.93 9.12
C THR A 171 11.94 -35.10 8.62
N ALA A 172 11.31 -36.17 8.13
CA ALA A 172 12.06 -37.34 7.64
C ALA A 172 13.00 -37.01 6.47
N CYS A 173 12.57 -36.12 5.58
CA CYS A 173 13.41 -35.65 4.46
C CYS A 173 14.63 -34.84 4.93
N GLN A 174 14.50 -34.07 6.02
CA GLN A 174 15.62 -33.35 6.65
C GLN A 174 16.57 -34.32 7.34
N ALA A 175 16.06 -35.26 8.14
CA ALA A 175 16.87 -36.24 8.85
C ALA A 175 17.71 -37.13 7.91
N ALA A 176 17.18 -37.45 6.74
CA ALA A 176 17.84 -38.32 5.76
C ALA A 176 18.79 -37.57 4.80
N CYS A 177 18.87 -36.24 4.87
CA CYS A 177 19.68 -35.45 3.93
C CYS A 177 21.16 -35.48 4.34
N PRO A 178 22.06 -36.14 3.58
CA PRO A 178 23.47 -36.28 3.99
C PRO A 178 24.25 -34.97 3.94
N SER A 179 23.85 -34.03 3.09
CA SER A 179 24.46 -32.70 2.96
C SER A 179 23.78 -31.61 3.80
N SER A 180 22.79 -31.98 4.63
CA SER A 180 22.00 -31.04 5.43
C SER A 180 21.41 -29.87 4.61
N ALA A 181 21.04 -30.14 3.35
CA ALA A 181 20.50 -29.14 2.43
C ALA A 181 19.05 -28.75 2.75
N ILE A 182 18.30 -29.59 3.47
CA ILE A 182 16.88 -29.36 3.79
C ILE A 182 16.78 -28.91 5.25
N THR A 183 16.17 -27.74 5.48
CA THR A 183 15.92 -27.21 6.82
C THR A 183 14.43 -26.99 7.04
N PHE A 184 13.90 -27.56 8.12
CA PHE A 184 12.54 -27.31 8.58
C PHE A 184 12.58 -26.62 9.93
N GLY A 185 11.88 -25.49 10.05
CA GLY A 185 11.93 -24.63 11.23
C GLY A 185 11.06 -23.41 11.02
N ASN A 186 11.06 -22.54 12.03
CA ASN A 186 10.33 -21.27 12.01
C ASN A 186 11.16 -20.21 11.27
N ALA A 187 10.65 -19.69 10.15
CA ALA A 187 11.35 -18.65 9.38
C ALA A 187 11.53 -17.33 10.15
N ILE A 188 10.81 -17.17 11.27
CA ILE A 188 10.91 -16.04 12.17
C ILE A 188 12.10 -16.19 13.14
N ASP A 189 12.52 -17.41 13.45
CA ASP A 189 13.68 -17.71 14.32
C ASP A 189 15.01 -17.68 13.55
N THR A 190 15.14 -16.76 12.60
CA THR A 190 16.43 -16.42 12.02
C THR A 190 17.23 -15.62 13.04
N GLU A 191 18.09 -16.31 13.82
CA GLU A 191 19.22 -15.70 14.53
C GLU A 191 20.26 -15.04 13.58
N ILE A 192 19.94 -14.91 12.29
CA ILE A 192 20.76 -14.25 11.29
C ILE A 192 19.93 -13.14 10.66
N MET A 193 20.24 -11.90 11.11
CA MET A 193 19.80 -10.60 10.59
C MET A 193 18.44 -10.02 11.05
N SER A 194 18.34 -9.61 12.32
CA SER A 194 17.81 -8.26 12.61
C SER A 194 18.39 -7.70 13.90
N ASN A 195 19.08 -6.57 13.79
CA ASN A 195 19.35 -5.74 14.95
C ASN A 195 18.01 -5.13 15.43
N SER A 196 17.53 -5.64 16.57
CA SER A 196 17.02 -4.88 17.73
C SER A 196 15.69 -4.10 17.66
N LEU A 197 14.67 -4.54 16.91
CA LEU A 197 13.30 -4.02 17.08
C LEU A 197 12.43 -4.99 17.90
N THR A 198 12.02 -4.54 19.08
CA THR A 198 11.07 -5.23 19.97
C THR A 198 9.75 -4.46 20.02
N TYR A 199 8.67 -5.09 20.47
CA TYR A 199 7.38 -4.39 20.70
C TYR A 199 7.54 -3.15 21.58
N ARG A 200 8.46 -3.23 22.55
CA ARG A 200 8.78 -2.14 23.46
C ARG A 200 9.51 -1.02 22.73
N SER A 201 10.57 -1.31 21.97
CA SER A 201 11.35 -0.27 21.28
C SER A 201 10.49 0.50 20.27
N ILE A 202 9.62 -0.17 19.49
CA ILE A 202 8.69 0.52 18.59
C ILE A 202 7.76 1.47 19.36
N THR A 203 7.23 1.00 20.50
CA THR A 203 6.32 1.82 21.31
C THR A 203 7.05 3.04 21.87
N GLU A 204 8.28 2.87 22.37
CA GLU A 204 9.09 3.96 22.91
C GLU A 204 9.49 4.94 21.80
N ASP A 205 10.05 4.47 20.69
CA ASP A 205 10.49 5.32 19.57
C ASP A 205 9.33 6.16 18.99
N VAL A 206 8.13 5.59 18.85
CA VAL A 206 6.95 6.33 18.36
C VAL A 206 6.40 7.29 19.42
N LEU A 207 6.35 6.90 20.69
CA LEU A 207 5.82 7.78 21.74
C LEU A 207 6.77 8.93 22.11
N ASN A 208 8.08 8.75 21.93
CA ASN A 208 9.08 9.78 22.16
C ASN A 208 8.87 10.99 21.24
N THR A 209 8.20 10.84 20.09
CA THR A 209 7.86 12.00 19.25
C THR A 209 6.88 12.94 19.93
N LEU A 210 6.06 12.44 20.87
CA LEU A 210 5.05 13.19 21.63
C LEU A 210 5.62 13.91 22.87
N GLU A 211 6.94 13.87 23.06
CA GLU A 211 7.61 14.66 24.09
C GLU A 211 7.63 16.15 23.72
N PRO A 212 7.70 17.04 24.73
CA PRO A 212 7.71 18.48 24.52
C PRO A 212 8.72 18.91 23.45
N PRO A 213 8.32 19.74 22.48
CA PRO A 213 9.19 20.12 21.38
C PRO A 213 10.37 20.96 21.85
N GLY A 214 11.54 20.76 21.23
CA GLY A 214 12.71 21.64 21.43
C GLY A 214 12.59 22.96 20.66
N GLY A 215 13.50 23.91 20.92
CA GLY A 215 13.47 25.26 20.33
C GLY A 215 13.42 25.31 18.80
N LYS A 216 14.07 24.36 18.11
CA LYS A 216 14.03 24.26 16.63
C LYS A 216 12.61 24.09 16.08
N TRP A 217 11.76 23.32 16.77
CA TRP A 217 10.39 23.10 16.34
C TRP A 217 9.55 24.38 16.43
N TYR A 218 9.74 25.18 17.49
CA TYR A 218 9.05 26.47 17.63
C TYR A 218 9.48 27.47 16.56
N ILE A 219 10.77 27.49 16.19
CA ILE A 219 11.25 28.33 15.09
C ILE A 219 10.61 27.90 13.76
N SER A 220 10.60 26.59 13.46
CA SER A 220 9.95 26.08 12.24
C SER A 220 8.45 26.37 12.22
N MET A 221 7.76 26.18 13.35
CA MET A 221 6.34 26.52 13.48
C MET A 221 6.10 28.03 13.30
N GLY A 222 6.99 28.88 13.82
CA GLY A 222 6.94 30.32 13.61
C GLY A 222 6.98 30.69 12.13
N ILE A 223 7.91 30.10 11.36
CA ILE A 223 8.02 30.31 9.90
C ILE A 223 6.74 29.85 9.18
N ILE A 224 6.22 28.67 9.52
CA ILE A 224 4.98 28.13 8.96
C ILE A 224 3.79 29.04 9.25
N LEU A 225 3.68 29.55 10.48
CA LEU A 225 2.62 30.49 10.87
C LEU A 225 2.77 31.84 10.17
N THR A 226 3.99 32.30 9.87
CA THR A 226 4.21 33.50 9.06
C THR A 226 3.75 33.29 7.61
N MET A 227 4.06 32.14 7.01
CA MET A 227 3.56 31.79 5.66
C MET A 227 2.02 31.76 5.63
N LEU A 228 1.40 31.11 6.62
CA LEU A 228 -0.06 31.07 6.77
C LEU A 228 -0.65 32.47 6.99
N GLY A 229 -0.04 33.28 7.84
CA GLY A 229 -0.45 34.65 8.13
C GLY A 229 -0.45 35.54 6.88
N MET A 230 0.57 35.42 6.03
CA MET A 230 0.62 36.14 4.74
C MET A 230 -0.48 35.68 3.78
N GLY A 231 -0.78 34.37 3.72
CA GLY A 231 -1.90 33.86 2.94
C GLY A 231 -3.28 34.32 3.44
N ILE A 232 -3.49 34.32 4.76
CA ILE A 232 -4.72 34.84 5.37
C ILE A 232 -4.87 36.34 5.09
N TYR A 233 -3.78 37.10 5.17
CA TYR A 233 -3.78 38.52 4.82
C TYR A 233 -4.16 38.75 3.36
N ALA A 234 -3.56 38.01 2.43
CA ALA A 234 -3.90 38.10 1.00
C ALA A 234 -5.37 37.73 0.74
N LEU A 235 -5.88 36.68 1.40
CA LEU A 235 -7.30 36.29 1.31
C LEU A 235 -8.23 37.37 1.88
N ALA A 236 -7.90 37.93 3.04
CA ALA A 236 -8.69 39.02 3.64
C ALA A 236 -8.72 40.25 2.72
N TYR A 237 -7.58 40.58 2.12
CA TYR A 237 -7.48 41.65 1.13
C TYR A 237 -8.34 41.37 -0.10
N GLN A 238 -8.29 40.15 -0.65
CA GLN A 238 -9.16 39.73 -1.76
C GLN A 238 -10.66 39.81 -1.42
N ILE A 239 -11.06 39.45 -0.20
CA ILE A 239 -12.46 39.54 0.22
C ILE A 239 -12.93 41.01 0.29
N MET A 240 -12.05 41.92 0.69
CA MET A 240 -12.38 43.35 0.83
C MET A 240 -12.38 44.09 -0.52
N PHE A 241 -11.40 43.83 -1.38
CA PHE A 241 -11.19 44.57 -2.63
C PHE A 241 -11.69 43.82 -3.88
N GLY A 242 -12.09 42.56 -3.74
CA GLY A 242 -12.57 41.71 -4.83
C GLY A 242 -11.47 40.86 -5.47
N LEU A 243 -11.84 40.13 -6.53
CA LEU A 243 -10.94 39.21 -7.25
C LEU A 243 -9.89 39.89 -8.13
N GLU A 244 -9.91 41.23 -8.25
CA GLU A 244 -8.93 42.01 -9.02
C GLU A 244 -7.48 41.81 -8.53
N VAL A 245 -7.31 41.36 -7.30
CA VAL A 245 -6.00 41.06 -6.69
C VAL A 245 -5.33 39.83 -7.32
N SER A 246 -6.08 39.04 -8.08
CA SER A 246 -5.59 37.88 -8.84
C SER A 246 -5.25 38.27 -10.29
N GLY A 247 -4.37 37.50 -10.95
CA GLY A 247 -4.04 37.72 -12.36
C GLY A 247 -5.11 37.24 -13.35
N ILE A 248 -6.25 36.78 -12.85
CA ILE A 248 -7.36 36.23 -13.63
C ILE A 248 -8.01 37.37 -14.41
N SER A 249 -8.04 37.27 -15.73
CA SER A 249 -8.58 38.28 -16.63
C SER A 249 -9.26 37.62 -17.82
N HIS A 250 -10.14 38.33 -18.53
CA HIS A 250 -10.74 37.77 -19.75
C HIS A 250 -9.64 37.52 -20.81
N PRO A 251 -9.52 36.31 -21.39
CA PRO A 251 -10.49 35.19 -21.36
C PRO A 251 -10.25 34.11 -20.28
N ILE A 252 -9.12 34.19 -19.57
CA ILE A 252 -8.66 33.22 -18.59
C ILE A 252 -9.38 33.45 -17.26
N GLY A 253 -10.57 32.84 -17.12
CA GLY A 253 -11.40 32.93 -15.92
C GLY A 253 -10.94 32.06 -14.75
N TRP A 254 -10.04 31.10 -14.98
CA TRP A 254 -9.42 30.25 -13.96
C TRP A 254 -7.90 30.21 -14.14
N GLY A 255 -7.18 30.33 -13.03
CA GLY A 255 -5.71 30.34 -13.00
C GLY A 255 -5.14 29.49 -11.86
N VAL A 256 -4.32 30.12 -11.02
CA VAL A 256 -3.59 29.45 -9.93
C VAL A 256 -4.53 28.83 -8.89
N TYR A 257 -5.65 29.45 -8.54
CA TYR A 257 -6.57 28.89 -7.53
C TYR A 257 -7.10 27.50 -7.88
N ILE A 258 -7.50 27.28 -9.13
CA ILE A 258 -7.98 25.96 -9.59
C ILE A 258 -6.80 25.01 -9.78
N THR A 259 -5.64 25.52 -10.21
CA THR A 259 -4.40 24.74 -10.27
C THR A 259 -4.05 24.14 -8.90
N ASP A 260 -4.06 24.97 -7.85
CA ASP A 260 -3.80 24.57 -6.48
C ASP A 260 -4.87 23.62 -5.94
N PHE A 261 -6.14 23.88 -6.24
CA PHE A 261 -7.24 22.98 -5.88
C PHE A 261 -6.99 21.56 -6.38
N VAL A 262 -6.77 21.39 -7.70
CA VAL A 262 -6.55 20.07 -8.30
C VAL A 262 -5.24 19.45 -7.81
N PHE A 263 -4.21 20.26 -7.57
CA PHE A 263 -2.94 19.81 -7.01
C PHE A 263 -3.10 19.23 -5.60
N TRP A 264 -3.79 19.94 -4.70
CA TRP A 264 -4.01 19.49 -3.32
C TRP A 264 -4.94 18.29 -3.23
N VAL A 265 -6.01 18.24 -4.04
CA VAL A 265 -6.84 17.02 -4.16
C VAL A 265 -5.97 15.85 -4.63
N GLY A 266 -5.14 16.07 -5.65
CA GLY A 266 -4.22 15.07 -6.19
C GLY A 266 -3.25 14.50 -5.15
N ILE A 267 -2.61 15.36 -4.35
CA ILE A 267 -1.74 14.93 -3.24
C ILE A 267 -2.51 14.05 -2.25
N GLY A 268 -3.75 14.43 -1.94
CA GLY A 268 -4.59 13.70 -0.99
C GLY A 268 -4.79 12.24 -1.38
N HIS A 269 -4.93 11.94 -2.68
CA HIS A 269 -5.28 10.60 -3.16
C HIS A 269 -4.24 9.53 -2.88
N ALA A 270 -2.94 9.84 -2.96
CA ALA A 270 -1.92 8.83 -2.71
C ALA A 270 -1.97 8.29 -1.28
N GLY A 271 -2.32 9.12 -0.30
CA GLY A 271 -2.43 8.66 1.08
C GLY A 271 -3.53 7.62 1.27
N THR A 272 -4.72 7.87 0.72
CA THR A 272 -5.83 6.91 0.70
C THR A 272 -5.55 5.69 -0.18
N LEU A 273 -4.76 5.81 -1.24
CA LEU A 273 -4.32 4.65 -2.01
C LEU A 273 -3.40 3.75 -1.17
N ILE A 274 -2.42 4.34 -0.46
CA ILE A 274 -1.49 3.60 0.40
C ILE A 274 -2.22 2.95 1.58
N SER A 275 -3.25 3.59 2.12
CA SER A 275 -3.96 3.07 3.28
C SER A 275 -5.09 2.10 2.92
N ALA A 276 -5.82 2.29 1.82
CA ALA A 276 -6.93 1.44 1.41
C ALA A 276 -6.56 0.40 0.33
N VAL A 277 -5.98 0.82 -0.80
CA VAL A 277 -5.71 -0.09 -1.93
C VAL A 277 -4.58 -1.06 -1.59
N LEU A 278 -3.51 -0.56 -0.95
CA LEU A 278 -2.43 -1.44 -0.49
C LEU A 278 -2.87 -2.34 0.68
N PHE A 279 -3.88 -1.95 1.45
CA PHE A 279 -4.52 -2.85 2.44
C PHE A 279 -5.21 -4.02 1.75
N LEU A 280 -6.06 -3.74 0.76
CA LEU A 280 -6.80 -4.77 0.03
C LEU A 280 -5.87 -5.73 -0.73
N THR A 281 -4.76 -5.23 -1.26
CA THR A 281 -3.74 -6.05 -1.94
C THR A 281 -2.74 -6.70 -0.99
N ARG A 282 -2.87 -6.46 0.32
CA ARG A 282 -1.98 -7.00 1.38
C ARG A 282 -0.50 -6.71 1.14
N ALA A 283 -0.17 -5.52 0.63
CA ALA A 283 1.21 -5.15 0.37
C ALA A 283 1.96 -4.88 1.71
N PRO A 284 3.03 -5.61 2.05
CA PRO A 284 3.64 -5.55 3.38
C PRO A 284 4.39 -4.25 3.66
N PHE A 285 4.88 -3.56 2.62
CA PHE A 285 5.69 -2.34 2.78
C PHE A 285 4.89 -1.10 3.22
N ARG A 286 3.54 -1.18 3.26
CA ARG A 286 2.69 -0.04 3.59
C ARG A 286 2.67 0.30 5.10
N THR A 287 2.89 -0.69 5.96
CA THR A 287 2.67 -0.61 7.42
C THR A 287 3.50 0.49 8.10
N SER A 288 4.67 0.81 7.55
CA SER A 288 5.57 1.85 8.06
C SER A 288 5.28 3.26 7.55
N ILE A 289 4.40 3.42 6.55
CA ILE A 289 4.17 4.71 5.87
C ILE A 289 2.71 5.15 5.99
N TYR A 290 1.77 4.20 6.05
CA TYR A 290 0.35 4.49 5.81
C TYR A 290 -0.26 5.50 6.77
N ARG A 291 0.11 5.51 8.07
CA ARG A 291 -0.45 6.46 9.05
C ARG A 291 -0.15 7.92 8.68
N ALA A 292 1.10 8.20 8.35
CA ALA A 292 1.49 9.53 7.90
C ALA A 292 0.86 9.87 6.55
N ALA A 293 0.64 8.86 5.70
CA ALA A 293 -0.06 9.02 4.43
C ALA A 293 -1.56 9.34 4.62
N GLU A 294 -2.26 8.68 5.56
CA GLU A 294 -3.65 9.01 5.93
C GLU A 294 -3.77 10.45 6.47
N ALA A 295 -2.85 10.85 7.35
CA ALA A 295 -2.80 12.22 7.87
C ALA A 295 -2.56 13.24 6.74
N MET A 296 -1.61 12.94 5.85
CA MET A 296 -1.35 13.75 4.65
C MET A 296 -2.63 13.91 3.81
N THR A 297 -3.41 12.84 3.61
CA THR A 297 -4.68 12.95 2.89
C THR A 297 -5.63 13.92 3.56
N VAL A 298 -5.88 13.76 4.86
CA VAL A 298 -6.83 14.62 5.58
C VAL A 298 -6.42 16.08 5.48
N PHE A 299 -5.14 16.40 5.69
CA PHE A 299 -4.68 17.79 5.64
C PHE A 299 -4.65 18.34 4.22
N ALA A 300 -4.26 17.54 3.22
CA ALA A 300 -4.28 17.96 1.81
C ALA A 300 -5.72 18.25 1.34
N VAL A 301 -6.69 17.42 1.72
CA VAL A 301 -8.11 17.63 1.39
C VAL A 301 -8.70 18.83 2.13
N LEU A 302 -8.31 19.05 3.39
CA LEU A 302 -8.67 20.27 4.11
C LEU A 302 -8.12 21.51 3.42
N THR A 303 -6.87 21.48 2.92
CA THR A 303 -6.31 22.57 2.12
C THR A 303 -7.06 22.74 0.80
N ALA A 304 -7.30 21.64 0.08
CA ALA A 304 -7.99 21.63 -1.21
C ALA A 304 -9.39 22.24 -1.08
N GLY A 305 -10.16 21.85 -0.05
CA GLY A 305 -11.52 22.33 0.18
C GLY A 305 -11.64 23.84 0.42
N LEU A 306 -10.53 24.53 0.71
CA LEU A 306 -10.52 25.99 0.81
C LEU A 306 -10.60 26.66 -0.58
N PHE A 307 -9.98 26.09 -1.61
CA PHE A 307 -9.89 26.74 -2.92
C PHE A 307 -11.22 26.92 -3.65
N PRO A 308 -12.16 25.95 -3.65
CA PRO A 308 -13.56 26.13 -4.10
C PRO A 308 -14.27 27.32 -3.45
N LEU A 309 -13.88 27.66 -2.21
CA LEU A 309 -14.40 28.83 -1.51
C LEU A 309 -13.61 30.09 -1.90
N ILE A 310 -12.27 30.03 -1.91
CA ILE A 310 -11.41 31.18 -2.17
C ILE A 310 -11.64 31.76 -3.58
N HIS A 311 -11.90 30.93 -4.58
CA HIS A 311 -11.99 31.38 -5.96
C HIS A 311 -13.35 32.01 -6.32
N ILE A 312 -14.40 31.85 -5.50
CA ILE A 312 -15.73 32.41 -5.83
C ILE A 312 -15.82 33.88 -5.44
N GLY A 313 -16.33 34.72 -6.36
CA GLY A 313 -16.40 36.17 -6.12
C GLY A 313 -17.31 36.60 -4.96
N ARG A 314 -18.28 35.77 -4.57
CA ARG A 314 -19.18 36.03 -3.42
C ARG A 314 -19.08 34.89 -2.41
N ILE A 315 -17.94 34.81 -1.73
CA ILE A 315 -17.64 33.79 -0.71
C ILE A 315 -18.78 33.57 0.29
N TRP A 316 -19.42 34.63 0.78
CA TRP A 316 -20.48 34.53 1.79
C TRP A 316 -21.74 33.79 1.30
N ASN A 317 -21.93 33.62 -0.02
CA ASN A 317 -23.06 32.89 -0.60
C ASN A 317 -22.75 31.43 -0.93
N PHE A 318 -21.61 30.87 -0.48
CA PHE A 318 -21.23 29.49 -0.79
C PHE A 318 -22.29 28.45 -0.40
N TYR A 319 -23.09 28.72 0.63
CA TYR A 319 -24.12 27.82 1.13
C TYR A 319 -25.22 27.52 0.10
N TRP A 320 -25.38 28.32 -0.97
CA TRP A 320 -26.28 28.02 -2.08
C TRP A 320 -25.87 26.82 -2.93
N LEU A 321 -24.64 26.32 -2.77
CA LEU A 321 -24.19 25.09 -3.41
C LEU A 321 -24.71 23.82 -2.70
N ILE A 322 -25.29 23.96 -1.51
CA ILE A 322 -25.84 22.84 -0.75
C ILE A 322 -27.32 22.65 -1.14
N PRO A 323 -27.78 21.43 -1.43
CA PRO A 323 -29.20 21.17 -1.71
C PRO A 323 -30.02 21.19 -0.41
N TYR A 324 -30.52 22.37 -0.02
CA TYR A 324 -31.42 22.50 1.14
C TYR A 324 -32.72 23.21 0.74
N PRO A 325 -33.86 22.87 1.36
CA PRO A 325 -35.12 23.55 1.10
C PRO A 325 -35.03 25.01 1.58
N ASN A 326 -35.34 25.94 0.69
CA ASN A 326 -35.36 27.37 0.97
C ASN A 326 -36.75 27.98 0.69
N GLN A 327 -36.97 29.21 1.15
CA GLN A 327 -38.26 29.91 1.00
C GLN A 327 -38.68 30.11 -0.46
N ARG A 328 -37.73 30.03 -1.40
CA ARG A 328 -37.95 30.24 -2.84
C ARG A 328 -38.15 28.94 -3.63
N MET A 329 -38.06 27.77 -2.97
CA MET A 329 -38.09 26.45 -3.61
C MET A 329 -37.09 26.30 -4.77
N LEU A 330 -35.98 27.04 -4.72
CA LEU A 330 -34.92 26.96 -5.72
C LEU A 330 -33.92 25.87 -5.34
N TRP A 331 -33.55 25.04 -6.30
CA TRP A 331 -32.60 23.94 -6.14
C TRP A 331 -31.33 24.17 -6.95
N VAL A 332 -30.28 23.43 -6.59
CA VAL A 332 -29.00 23.41 -7.31
C VAL A 332 -29.10 22.67 -8.64
N ASN A 333 -28.20 22.99 -9.57
CA ASN A 333 -28.12 22.32 -10.88
C ASN A 333 -27.19 21.09 -10.81
N PHE A 334 -27.80 19.89 -10.71
CA PHE A 334 -27.08 18.61 -10.67
C PHE A 334 -26.40 18.20 -11.99
N LYS A 335 -26.46 19.00 -13.04
CA LYS A 335 -25.69 18.75 -14.28
C LYS A 335 -24.29 19.37 -14.26
N SER A 336 -24.03 20.28 -13.32
CA SER A 336 -22.76 21.00 -13.23
C SER A 336 -21.69 20.14 -12.55
N PRO A 337 -20.55 19.85 -13.21
CA PRO A 337 -19.42 19.15 -12.58
C PRO A 337 -18.90 19.84 -11.32
N LEU A 338 -18.87 21.18 -11.30
CA LEU A 338 -18.52 21.97 -10.10
C LEU A 338 -19.39 21.66 -8.88
N LEU A 339 -20.66 21.28 -9.08
CA LEU A 339 -21.52 20.87 -7.97
C LEU A 339 -21.16 19.44 -7.51
N TRP A 340 -20.82 18.56 -8.44
CA TRP A 340 -20.35 17.21 -8.11
C TRP A 340 -19.07 17.26 -7.28
N ASP A 341 -18.20 18.24 -7.53
CA ASP A 341 -17.01 18.52 -6.73
C ASP A 341 -17.33 18.83 -5.26
N VAL A 342 -18.36 19.62 -4.99
CA VAL A 342 -18.82 19.89 -3.62
C VAL A 342 -19.18 18.58 -2.90
N PHE A 343 -19.88 17.65 -3.56
CA PHE A 343 -20.20 16.34 -3.00
C PHE A 343 -18.98 15.42 -2.91
N ALA A 344 -18.14 15.40 -3.94
CA ALA A 344 -16.96 14.54 -4.01
C ALA A 344 -15.95 14.90 -2.91
N VAL A 345 -15.60 16.18 -2.79
CA VAL A 345 -14.63 16.66 -1.79
C VAL A 345 -15.20 16.54 -0.37
N SER A 346 -16.48 16.86 -0.15
CA SER A 346 -17.09 16.74 1.18
C SER A 346 -17.19 15.29 1.64
N THR A 347 -17.64 14.37 0.78
CA THR A 347 -17.67 12.93 1.10
C THR A 347 -16.28 12.36 1.28
N TYR A 348 -15.32 12.75 0.42
CA TYR A 348 -13.93 12.36 0.54
C TYR A 348 -13.30 12.82 1.86
N MET A 349 -13.55 14.06 2.26
CA MET A 349 -13.10 14.61 3.54
C MET A 349 -13.73 13.85 4.71
N SER A 350 -15.04 13.65 4.73
CA SER A 350 -15.73 12.93 5.81
C SER A 350 -15.24 11.49 5.95
N VAL A 351 -15.14 10.75 4.85
CA VAL A 351 -14.67 9.36 4.85
C VAL A 351 -13.20 9.28 5.27
N SER A 352 -12.34 10.17 4.77
CA SER A 352 -10.91 10.19 5.12
C SER A 352 -10.69 10.52 6.60
N ILE A 353 -11.43 11.50 7.16
CA ILE A 353 -11.37 11.83 8.58
C ILE A 353 -11.83 10.66 9.44
N LEU A 354 -12.97 10.03 9.09
CA LEU A 354 -13.47 8.86 9.81
C LEU A 354 -12.48 7.71 9.77
N PHE A 355 -11.93 7.41 8.59
CA PHE A 355 -10.95 6.34 8.41
C PHE A 355 -9.67 6.59 9.22
N PHE A 356 -9.16 7.82 9.21
CA PHE A 356 -8.01 8.25 9.99
C PHE A 356 -8.26 8.15 11.51
N ILE A 357 -9.42 8.63 11.99
CA ILE A 357 -9.79 8.57 13.42
C ILE A 357 -9.93 7.12 13.87
N VAL A 358 -10.65 6.28 13.12
CA VAL A 358 -10.81 4.85 13.43
C VAL A 358 -9.44 4.18 13.49
N GLY A 359 -8.59 4.46 12.51
CA GLY A 359 -7.21 3.97 12.47
C GLY A 359 -6.44 4.30 13.76
N LEU A 360 -6.59 5.51 14.32
CA LEU A 360 -5.86 5.99 15.50
C LEU A 360 -6.37 5.42 16.84
N VAL A 361 -7.57 4.84 16.91
CA VAL A 361 -8.16 4.31 18.16
C VAL A 361 -7.22 3.39 18.95
N PRO A 362 -6.62 2.33 18.39
CA PRO A 362 -5.68 1.46 19.12
C PRO A 362 -4.38 2.18 19.50
N ASP A 363 -3.91 3.11 18.68
CA ASP A 363 -2.69 3.88 18.96
C ASP A 363 -2.93 4.86 20.13
N PHE A 364 -4.07 5.53 20.18
CA PHE A 364 -4.49 6.37 21.31
C PHE A 364 -4.62 5.58 22.61
N ALA A 365 -5.09 4.33 22.56
CA ALA A 365 -5.10 3.45 23.73
C ALA A 365 -3.68 3.19 24.26
N THR A 366 -2.72 3.00 23.35
CA THR A 366 -1.31 2.82 23.72
C THR A 366 -0.72 4.08 24.37
N VAL A 367 -1.03 5.27 23.83
CA VAL A 367 -0.62 6.56 24.42
C VAL A 367 -1.25 6.77 25.80
N ARG A 368 -2.54 6.47 25.95
CA ARG A 368 -3.29 6.56 27.22
C ARG A 368 -2.62 5.73 28.31
N ASP A 369 -2.25 4.50 28.01
CA ASP A 369 -1.72 3.55 29.01
C ASP A 369 -0.28 3.90 29.45
N ARG A 370 0.45 4.70 28.65
CA ARG A 370 1.80 5.19 28.97
C ARG A 370 1.84 6.61 29.53
N SER A 371 0.77 7.38 29.37
CA SER A 371 0.69 8.77 29.82
C SER A 371 0.16 8.88 31.25
N VAL A 372 0.53 9.96 31.94
CA VAL A 372 0.03 10.32 33.28
C VAL A 372 -0.62 11.71 33.26
N GLY A 373 -1.46 12.01 34.27
CA GLY A 373 -2.10 13.31 34.42
C GLY A 373 -3.12 13.65 33.32
N PHE A 374 -3.14 14.91 32.90
CA PHE A 374 -4.11 15.44 31.92
C PHE A 374 -4.02 14.78 30.54
N LYS A 375 -2.81 14.43 30.09
CA LYS A 375 -2.60 13.71 28.83
C LYS A 375 -3.36 12.37 28.82
N ARG A 376 -3.34 11.64 29.93
CA ARG A 376 -4.11 10.38 30.07
C ARG A 376 -5.61 10.60 29.93
N LEU A 377 -6.15 11.69 30.48
CA LEU A 377 -7.58 12.02 30.39
C LEU A 377 -7.99 12.24 28.92
N ILE A 378 -7.26 13.05 28.17
CA ILE A 378 -7.53 13.33 26.75
C ILE A 378 -7.52 12.03 25.93
N PHE A 379 -6.43 11.25 26.03
CA PHE A 379 -6.32 10.00 25.27
C PHE A 379 -7.28 8.91 25.76
N SER A 380 -7.81 9.00 26.98
CA SER A 380 -8.88 8.11 27.45
C SER A 380 -10.20 8.37 26.73
N ILE A 381 -10.50 9.62 26.40
CA ILE A 381 -11.69 10.00 25.62
C ILE A 381 -11.46 9.62 24.15
N LEU A 382 -10.31 10.02 23.58
CA LEU A 382 -9.99 9.76 22.16
C LEU A 382 -9.86 8.27 21.82
N SER A 383 -9.42 7.43 22.76
CA SER A 383 -9.33 5.98 22.55
C SER A 383 -10.67 5.25 22.64
N LEU A 384 -11.79 5.94 22.90
CA LEU A 384 -13.13 5.34 23.01
C LEU A 384 -13.18 4.10 23.94
N ASN A 385 -12.39 4.12 25.02
CA ASN A 385 -12.22 2.98 25.94
C ASN A 385 -11.82 1.67 25.23
N PHE A 386 -10.98 1.75 24.19
CA PHE A 386 -10.37 0.59 23.55
C PHE A 386 -9.42 -0.11 24.54
N ARG A 387 -9.65 -1.40 24.76
CA ARG A 387 -8.91 -2.27 25.70
C ARG A 387 -8.15 -3.39 25.00
N GLY A 388 -8.35 -3.56 23.69
CA GLY A 388 -7.73 -4.62 22.90
C GLY A 388 -8.31 -6.00 23.19
N THR A 389 -9.61 -6.10 23.57
CA THR A 389 -10.26 -7.40 23.72
C THR A 389 -10.46 -8.07 22.35
N ASN A 390 -10.55 -9.41 22.32
CA ASN A 390 -10.77 -10.14 21.07
C ASN A 390 -12.02 -9.65 20.31
N HIS A 391 -13.10 -9.35 21.03
CA HIS A 391 -14.33 -8.81 20.43
C HIS A 391 -14.09 -7.44 19.76
N GLN A 392 -13.34 -6.53 20.41
CA GLN A 392 -13.01 -5.23 19.82
C GLN A 392 -12.14 -5.37 18.57
N TRP A 393 -11.15 -6.27 18.58
CA TRP A 393 -10.28 -6.52 17.43
C TRP A 393 -11.02 -7.10 16.22
N ILE A 394 -11.93 -8.05 16.43
CA ILE A 394 -12.74 -8.62 15.34
C ILE A 394 -13.57 -7.54 14.65
N HIS A 395 -14.23 -6.66 15.42
CA HIS A 395 -15.03 -5.57 14.85
C HIS A 395 -14.17 -4.49 14.21
N TYR A 396 -13.04 -4.14 14.83
CA TYR A 396 -12.08 -3.20 14.26
C TYR A 396 -11.57 -3.66 12.90
N MET A 397 -11.11 -4.91 12.79
CA MET A 397 -10.56 -5.46 11.55
C MET A 397 -11.62 -5.54 10.44
N ARG A 398 -12.86 -5.94 10.78
CA ARG A 398 -13.98 -5.95 9.83
C ARG A 398 -14.36 -4.53 9.37
N GLY A 399 -14.42 -3.59 10.31
CA GLY A 399 -14.73 -2.18 10.02
C GLY A 399 -13.66 -1.54 9.14
N TYR A 400 -12.38 -1.73 9.47
CA TYR A 400 -11.26 -1.20 8.70
C TYR A 400 -11.24 -1.78 7.28
N LEU A 401 -11.49 -3.08 7.10
CA LEU A 401 -11.64 -3.70 5.78
C LEU A 401 -12.80 -3.11 4.97
N LEU A 402 -13.95 -2.88 5.61
CA LEU A 402 -15.10 -2.26 4.96
C LEU A 402 -14.79 -0.83 4.51
N PHE A 403 -14.17 -0.03 5.37
CA PHE A 403 -13.76 1.33 5.00
C PHE A 403 -12.73 1.33 3.87
N ALA A 404 -11.74 0.42 3.87
CA ALA A 404 -10.78 0.29 2.78
C ALA A 404 -11.48 -0.07 1.45
N ALA A 405 -12.47 -0.97 1.50
CA ALA A 405 -13.27 -1.36 0.34
C ALA A 405 -14.12 -0.19 -0.20
N LEU A 406 -14.72 0.64 0.67
CA LEU A 406 -15.52 1.80 0.28
C LEU A 406 -14.67 3.00 -0.17
N ALA A 407 -13.51 3.22 0.46
CA ALA A 407 -12.60 4.30 0.12
C ALA A 407 -11.94 4.08 -1.24
N THR A 408 -11.73 2.83 -1.67
CA THR A 408 -11.05 2.53 -2.94
C THR A 408 -11.79 3.11 -4.16
N PRO A 409 -13.08 2.83 -4.40
CA PRO A 409 -13.84 3.48 -5.47
C PRO A 409 -13.89 5.00 -5.33
N LEU A 410 -14.00 5.50 -4.09
CA LEU A 410 -14.07 6.93 -3.80
C LEU A 410 -12.81 7.66 -4.28
N VAL A 411 -11.62 7.07 -4.08
CA VAL A 411 -10.34 7.64 -4.55
C VAL A 411 -10.34 7.78 -6.08
N PHE A 412 -10.80 6.77 -6.80
CA PHE A 412 -10.88 6.83 -8.26
C PHE A 412 -11.95 7.81 -8.73
N SER A 413 -13.11 7.87 -8.05
CA SER A 413 -14.22 8.73 -8.47
C SER A 413 -13.95 10.21 -8.21
N VAL A 414 -13.39 10.58 -7.06
CA VAL A 414 -13.21 12.01 -6.68
C VAL A 414 -12.32 12.73 -7.67
N HIS A 415 -11.14 12.17 -7.97
CA HIS A 415 -10.23 12.81 -8.92
C HIS A 415 -10.73 12.74 -10.37
N SER A 416 -11.55 11.73 -10.70
CA SER A 416 -12.27 11.68 -11.96
C SER A 416 -13.32 12.79 -12.07
N ILE A 417 -14.05 13.09 -10.99
CA ILE A 417 -15.03 14.19 -10.95
C ILE A 417 -14.33 15.54 -11.13
N VAL A 418 -13.23 15.78 -10.42
CA VAL A 418 -12.41 16.99 -10.63
C VAL A 418 -11.90 17.09 -12.06
N SER A 419 -11.59 15.96 -12.72
CA SER A 419 -11.20 15.97 -14.14
C SER A 419 -12.38 16.29 -15.08
N PHE A 420 -13.62 15.98 -14.67
CA PHE A 420 -14.81 16.25 -15.48
C PHE A 420 -15.12 17.74 -15.60
N ASP A 421 -14.65 18.58 -14.67
CA ASP A 421 -14.70 20.04 -14.80
C ASP A 421 -14.05 20.53 -16.09
N PHE A 422 -12.99 19.85 -16.54
CA PHE A 422 -12.33 20.14 -17.81
C PHE A 422 -12.90 19.28 -18.94
N ALA A 423 -12.95 17.96 -18.75
CA ALA A 423 -13.29 17.00 -19.81
C ALA A 423 -14.67 17.22 -20.44
N MET A 424 -15.63 17.72 -19.65
CA MET A 424 -17.00 17.99 -20.13
C MET A 424 -17.16 19.37 -20.78
N SER A 425 -16.14 20.22 -20.70
CA SER A 425 -16.11 21.49 -21.44
C SER A 425 -15.94 21.24 -22.94
N SER A 426 -16.34 22.22 -23.75
CA SER A 426 -16.12 22.22 -25.20
C SER A 426 -14.81 22.87 -25.62
N ILE A 427 -14.02 23.38 -24.66
CA ILE A 427 -12.76 24.08 -24.93
C ILE A 427 -11.74 23.09 -25.53
N PRO A 428 -11.01 23.48 -26.60
CA PRO A 428 -10.00 22.64 -27.20
C PRO A 428 -8.90 22.32 -26.18
N GLY A 429 -8.41 21.09 -26.19
CA GLY A 429 -7.44 20.58 -25.22
C GLY A 429 -7.99 20.30 -23.81
N TRP A 430 -9.25 20.63 -23.53
CA TRP A 430 -9.98 20.13 -22.36
C TRP A 430 -10.94 19.01 -22.73
N HIS A 431 -11.62 19.12 -23.87
CA HIS A 431 -12.62 18.13 -24.30
C HIS A 431 -11.99 16.78 -24.72
N THR A 432 -11.68 15.94 -23.74
CA THR A 432 -11.08 14.62 -23.99
C THR A 432 -11.55 13.56 -23.00
N THR A 433 -11.66 12.33 -23.48
CA THR A 433 -12.13 11.17 -22.69
C THR A 433 -11.04 10.52 -21.87
N VAL A 434 -9.76 10.85 -22.11
CA VAL A 434 -8.61 10.26 -21.40
C VAL A 434 -8.35 10.92 -20.04
N PHE A 435 -8.90 12.11 -19.80
CA PHE A 435 -8.63 12.90 -18.60
C PHE A 435 -8.89 12.17 -17.28
N PRO A 436 -10.02 11.49 -17.05
CA PRO A 436 -10.27 10.84 -15.76
C PRO A 436 -9.18 9.85 -15.31
N PRO A 437 -8.82 8.81 -16.10
CA PRO A 437 -7.76 7.90 -15.70
C PRO A 437 -6.36 8.56 -15.67
N TYR A 438 -6.12 9.53 -16.57
CA TYR A 438 -4.86 10.27 -16.62
C TYR A 438 -4.65 11.13 -15.37
N PHE A 439 -5.67 11.88 -14.96
CA PHE A 439 -5.66 12.71 -13.77
C PHE A 439 -5.41 11.84 -12.54
N VAL A 440 -6.07 10.68 -12.43
CA VAL A 440 -5.86 9.74 -11.32
C VAL A 440 -4.41 9.25 -11.28
N ALA A 441 -3.83 8.86 -12.42
CA ALA A 441 -2.43 8.46 -12.48
C ALA A 441 -1.49 9.59 -12.02
N GLY A 442 -1.78 10.82 -12.44
CA GLY A 442 -1.07 12.02 -11.99
C GLY A 442 -1.20 12.27 -10.48
N ALA A 443 -2.37 12.06 -9.90
CA ALA A 443 -2.61 12.19 -8.46
C ALA A 443 -1.79 11.18 -7.63
N ILE A 444 -1.72 9.93 -8.10
CA ILE A 444 -0.89 8.90 -7.47
C ILE A 444 0.59 9.28 -7.58
N PHE A 445 1.01 9.76 -8.75
CA PHE A 445 2.39 10.17 -9.01
C PHE A 445 2.83 11.34 -8.10
N SER A 446 2.06 12.43 -8.04
CA SER A 446 2.36 13.58 -7.17
C SER A 446 2.25 13.21 -5.69
N GLY A 447 1.21 12.50 -5.29
CA GLY A 447 1.03 12.15 -3.88
C GLY A 447 2.10 11.17 -3.37
N CYS A 448 2.53 10.18 -4.16
CA CYS A 448 3.66 9.32 -3.77
C CYS A 448 4.97 10.12 -3.64
N ALA A 449 5.19 11.11 -4.50
CA ALA A 449 6.33 12.02 -4.37
C ALA A 449 6.22 12.87 -3.09
N MET A 450 5.03 13.41 -2.78
CA MET A 450 4.78 14.14 -1.54
C MET A 450 5.05 13.28 -0.30
N VAL A 451 4.59 12.03 -0.26
CA VAL A 451 4.89 11.09 0.84
C VAL A 451 6.39 10.96 1.06
N ILE A 452 7.18 10.80 -0.01
CA ILE A 452 8.65 10.74 0.08
C ILE A 452 9.24 12.04 0.64
N THR A 453 8.77 13.22 0.18
CA THR A 453 9.26 14.51 0.66
C THR A 453 8.99 14.73 2.15
N ILE A 454 7.98 14.07 2.71
CA ILE A 454 7.64 14.16 4.14
C ILE A 454 8.36 13.06 4.94
N MET A 455 8.39 11.84 4.44
CA MET A 455 8.99 10.68 5.13
C MET A 455 10.50 10.79 5.28
N ILE A 456 11.22 11.34 4.29
CA ILE A 456 12.68 11.46 4.37
C ILE A 456 13.11 12.41 5.51
N PRO A 457 12.58 13.64 5.62
CA PRO A 457 12.86 14.50 6.77
C PRO A 457 12.43 13.87 8.10
N MET A 458 11.25 13.24 8.18
CA MET A 458 10.81 12.57 9.41
C MET A 458 11.79 11.48 9.86
N ARG A 459 12.31 10.70 8.90
CA ARG A 459 13.32 9.67 9.17
C ARG A 459 14.63 10.22 9.76
N ILE A 460 15.02 11.44 9.38
CA ILE A 460 16.27 12.08 9.82
C ILE A 460 16.07 12.84 11.14
N ILE A 461 14.91 13.47 11.32
CA ILE A 461 14.62 14.33 12.47
C ILE A 461 14.32 13.52 13.74
N PHE A 462 13.62 12.38 13.61
CA PHE A 462 13.22 11.57 14.77
C PHE A 462 14.16 10.38 14.96
N PRO A 463 14.81 10.26 16.13
CA PRO A 463 15.65 9.10 16.45
C PRO A 463 14.85 7.79 16.39
N GLY A 464 15.42 6.73 15.82
CA GLY A 464 14.79 5.40 15.71
C GLY A 464 13.90 5.21 14.49
N TYR A 465 13.44 6.30 13.84
CA TYR A 465 12.62 6.20 12.63
C TYR A 465 13.40 5.67 11.42
N ASP A 466 14.74 5.74 11.44
CA ASP A 466 15.63 5.15 10.45
C ASP A 466 15.57 3.63 10.38
N LYS A 467 15.27 2.99 11.53
CA LYS A 467 15.08 1.54 11.66
C LYS A 467 13.69 1.08 11.23
N ILE A 468 12.68 1.93 11.39
CA ILE A 468 11.29 1.63 11.00
C ILE A 468 11.07 1.93 9.51
N ILE A 469 11.45 3.12 9.05
CA ILE A 469 11.35 3.57 7.66
C ILE A 469 12.65 3.19 6.93
N THR A 470 12.77 1.91 6.60
CA THR A 470 13.96 1.37 5.92
C THR A 470 14.02 1.73 4.42
N VAL A 471 15.21 1.59 3.82
CA VAL A 471 15.44 1.85 2.39
C VAL A 471 14.55 1.02 1.46
N PRO A 472 14.27 -0.28 1.72
CA PRO A 472 13.30 -1.05 0.93
C PRO A 472 11.91 -0.42 0.81
N HIS A 473 11.41 0.25 1.87
CA HIS A 473 10.11 0.94 1.80
C HIS A 473 10.17 2.12 0.82
N LEU A 474 11.24 2.92 0.88
CA LEU A 474 11.46 4.04 -0.04
C LEU A 474 11.69 3.56 -1.48
N GLU A 475 12.39 2.43 -1.67
CA GLU A 475 12.56 1.83 -3.01
C GLU A 475 11.22 1.36 -3.58
N ALA A 476 10.35 0.75 -2.77
CA ALA A 476 9.01 0.34 -3.19
C ALA A 476 8.17 1.54 -3.65
N MET A 477 8.20 2.64 -2.90
CA MET A 477 7.56 3.90 -3.28
C MET A 477 8.13 4.49 -4.58
N ALA A 478 9.46 4.44 -4.76
CA ALA A 478 10.09 4.91 -6.00
C ALA A 478 9.69 4.06 -7.22
N LYS A 479 9.44 2.76 -7.05
CA LYS A 479 8.91 1.90 -8.12
C LYS A 479 7.47 2.28 -8.49
N MET A 480 6.64 2.65 -7.50
CA MET A 480 5.29 3.17 -7.76
C MET A 480 5.34 4.47 -8.57
N ILE A 481 6.21 5.41 -8.17
CA ILE A 481 6.45 6.66 -8.90
C ILE A 481 6.86 6.39 -10.35
N LEU A 482 7.78 5.46 -10.56
CA LEU A 482 8.27 5.10 -11.89
C LEU A 482 7.16 4.48 -12.76
N PHE A 483 6.33 3.62 -12.18
CA PHE A 483 5.18 3.04 -12.87
C PHE A 483 4.18 4.12 -13.30
N THR A 484 3.80 5.02 -12.39
CA THR A 484 2.85 6.10 -12.72
C THR A 484 3.43 7.14 -13.65
N SER A 485 4.74 7.42 -13.58
CA SER A 485 5.43 8.32 -14.51
C SER A 485 5.30 7.82 -15.95
N VAL A 486 5.48 6.51 -16.19
CA VAL A 486 5.29 5.92 -17.52
C VAL A 486 3.86 6.12 -18.03
N ILE A 487 2.85 5.95 -17.17
CA ILE A 487 1.43 6.16 -17.53
C ILE A 487 1.19 7.64 -17.90
N VAL A 488 1.70 8.57 -17.10
CA VAL A 488 1.55 10.02 -17.34
C VAL A 488 2.27 10.45 -18.62
N THR A 489 3.51 10.00 -18.84
CA THR A 489 4.25 10.28 -20.09
C THR A 489 3.55 9.69 -21.32
N TYR A 490 2.96 8.50 -21.18
CA TYR A 490 2.13 7.88 -22.23
C TYR A 490 0.88 8.71 -22.54
N ALA A 491 0.17 9.19 -21.51
CA ALA A 491 -1.00 10.05 -21.68
C ALA A 491 -0.64 11.34 -22.44
N TYR A 492 0.43 12.04 -22.04
CA TYR A 492 0.92 13.22 -22.77
C TYR A 492 1.22 12.90 -24.24
N SER A 493 1.92 11.80 -24.50
CA SER A 493 2.28 11.39 -25.87
C SER A 493 1.03 11.13 -26.72
N ILE A 494 0.01 10.51 -26.12
CA ILE A 494 -1.26 10.24 -26.80
C ILE A 494 -2.06 11.49 -27.05
N GLU A 495 -2.09 12.46 -26.14
CA GLU A 495 -2.80 13.71 -26.37
C GLU A 495 -2.22 14.45 -27.57
N PHE A 496 -0.89 14.54 -27.67
CA PHE A 496 -0.23 15.10 -28.85
C PHE A 496 -0.54 14.30 -30.13
N PHE A 497 -0.54 12.96 -30.04
CA PHE A 497 -0.86 12.10 -31.18
C PHE A 497 -2.32 12.26 -31.64
N ILE A 498 -3.27 12.28 -30.71
CA ILE A 498 -4.70 12.43 -31.01
C ILE A 498 -5.01 13.84 -31.51
N ALA A 499 -4.38 14.88 -30.97
CA ALA A 499 -4.50 16.23 -31.50
C ALA A 499 -4.04 16.30 -32.96
N TYR A 500 -2.92 15.65 -33.30
CA TYR A 500 -2.47 15.51 -34.69
C TYR A 500 -3.43 14.67 -35.55
N TYR A 501 -3.92 13.55 -35.02
CA TYR A 501 -4.76 12.58 -35.73
C TYR A 501 -6.21 13.05 -35.96
N SER A 502 -6.80 13.83 -35.05
CA SER A 502 -8.23 14.20 -35.12
C SER A 502 -8.60 15.05 -36.33
N GLY A 503 -7.61 15.74 -36.93
CA GLY A 503 -7.83 16.64 -38.06
C GLY A 503 -8.51 17.97 -37.68
N VAL A 504 -8.90 18.18 -36.42
CA VAL A 504 -9.50 19.43 -35.94
C VAL A 504 -8.43 20.52 -35.85
N LYS A 505 -8.64 21.64 -36.54
CA LYS A 505 -7.65 22.74 -36.61
C LYS A 505 -7.34 23.35 -35.25
N TYR A 506 -8.36 23.54 -34.40
CA TYR A 506 -8.23 24.18 -33.09
C TYR A 506 -7.39 23.33 -32.11
N GLU A 507 -7.67 22.03 -32.01
CA GLU A 507 -6.88 21.08 -31.23
C GLU A 507 -5.41 21.07 -31.68
N ARG A 508 -5.16 20.98 -32.99
CA ARG A 508 -3.81 21.01 -33.54
C ARG A 508 -3.07 22.32 -33.21
N ALA A 509 -3.77 23.46 -33.32
CA ALA A 509 -3.21 24.76 -33.02
C ALA A 509 -2.81 24.88 -31.54
N LEU A 510 -3.66 24.43 -30.62
CA LEU A 510 -3.38 24.48 -29.20
C LEU A 510 -2.20 23.57 -28.80
N PHE A 511 -2.18 22.33 -29.29
CA PHE A 511 -1.06 21.41 -29.02
C PHE A 511 0.25 21.86 -29.69
N TRP A 512 0.19 22.69 -30.74
CA TRP A 512 1.35 23.37 -31.29
C TRP A 512 1.76 24.59 -30.44
N TYR A 513 0.80 25.31 -29.88
CA TYR A 513 1.02 26.45 -29.01
C TYR A 513 1.71 26.06 -27.69
N ARG A 514 1.38 24.91 -27.09
CA ARG A 514 2.01 24.43 -25.84
C ARG A 514 3.56 24.40 -25.90
N PRO A 515 4.22 23.75 -26.89
CA PRO A 515 5.68 23.69 -26.98
C PRO A 515 6.35 24.91 -27.63
N PHE A 516 5.66 25.66 -28.50
CA PHE A 516 6.26 26.73 -29.31
C PHE A 516 5.77 28.15 -29.01
N GLY A 517 4.63 28.26 -28.34
CA GLY A 517 4.01 29.53 -27.96
C GLY A 517 4.73 30.22 -26.80
N GLU A 518 4.07 31.22 -26.25
CA GLU A 518 4.68 32.11 -25.25
C GLU A 518 4.84 31.44 -23.89
N LEU A 519 3.95 30.51 -23.57
CA LEU A 519 3.98 29.72 -22.33
C LEU A 519 4.83 28.44 -22.44
N LYS A 520 5.68 28.32 -23.48
CA LYS A 520 6.54 27.15 -23.73
C LYS A 520 7.44 26.76 -22.57
N VAL A 521 7.88 27.73 -21.76
CA VAL A 521 8.77 27.48 -20.61
C VAL A 521 8.08 26.55 -19.61
N PHE A 522 6.80 26.78 -19.33
CA PHE A 522 6.03 25.96 -18.40
C PHE A 522 5.81 24.54 -18.94
N PHE A 523 5.55 24.41 -20.24
CA PHE A 523 5.43 23.10 -20.90
C PHE A 523 6.73 22.29 -20.83
N TRP A 524 7.87 22.87 -21.22
CA TRP A 524 9.14 22.15 -21.21
C TRP A 524 9.63 21.84 -19.79
N LEU A 525 9.36 22.73 -18.82
CA LEU A 525 9.65 22.47 -17.42
C LEU A 525 8.78 21.33 -16.85
N MET A 526 7.50 21.28 -17.21
CA MET A 526 6.61 20.16 -16.89
C MET A 526 7.15 18.84 -17.47
N VAL A 527 7.54 18.80 -18.75
CA VAL A 527 8.11 17.60 -19.38
C VAL A 527 9.41 17.17 -18.69
N LEU A 528 10.30 18.12 -18.37
CA LEU A 528 11.54 17.84 -17.66
C LEU A 528 11.29 17.24 -16.27
N CYS A 529 10.36 17.82 -15.51
CA CYS A 529 10.04 17.36 -14.17
C CYS A 529 9.28 16.04 -14.14
N ASN A 530 8.27 15.84 -14.99
CA ASN A 530 7.39 14.66 -14.92
C ASN A 530 7.87 13.47 -15.77
N CYS A 531 8.50 13.74 -16.92
CA CYS A 531 8.93 12.68 -17.83
C CYS A 531 10.42 12.38 -17.71
N ILE A 532 11.28 13.40 -17.58
CA ILE A 532 12.74 13.20 -17.59
C ILE A 532 13.29 12.90 -16.19
N SER A 533 12.87 13.65 -15.17
CA SER A 533 13.37 13.51 -13.79
C SER A 533 13.17 12.12 -13.16
N PRO A 534 12.12 11.34 -13.50
CA PRO A 534 11.95 9.99 -12.97
C PRO A 534 12.77 8.91 -13.71
N ILE A 535 13.28 9.16 -14.92
CA ILE A 535 14.05 8.17 -15.71
C ILE A 535 15.26 7.61 -14.94
N PRO A 536 16.06 8.42 -14.21
CA PRO A 536 17.14 7.91 -13.37
C PRO A 536 16.71 6.85 -12.34
N LEU A 537 15.44 6.84 -11.91
CA LEU A 537 14.90 5.83 -10.97
C LEU A 537 14.86 4.41 -11.58
N TRP A 538 15.10 4.21 -12.88
CA TRP A 538 15.30 2.87 -13.43
C TRP A 538 16.54 2.19 -12.85
N ARG A 539 17.57 2.96 -12.47
CA ARG A 539 18.80 2.44 -11.86
C ARG A 539 18.63 2.25 -10.36
N LYS A 540 18.83 1.01 -9.88
CA LYS A 540 18.72 0.66 -8.44
C LYS A 540 19.59 1.56 -7.56
N LYS A 541 20.82 1.89 -7.99
CA LYS A 541 21.74 2.78 -7.25
C LYS A 541 21.14 4.16 -6.93
N ILE A 542 20.28 4.68 -7.81
CA ILE A 542 19.63 5.99 -7.62
C ILE A 542 18.39 5.82 -6.74
N ARG A 543 17.60 4.75 -6.92
CA ARG A 543 16.44 4.45 -6.06
C ARG A 543 16.80 4.18 -4.60
N THR A 544 18.01 3.69 -4.32
CA THR A 544 18.47 3.46 -2.95
C THR A 544 19.20 4.66 -2.35
N ASN A 545 19.37 5.75 -3.12
CA ASN A 545 20.05 6.96 -2.68
C ASN A 545 19.03 7.99 -2.16
N ILE A 546 19.03 8.23 -0.84
CA ILE A 546 18.03 9.04 -0.14
C ILE A 546 18.01 10.51 -0.63
N PRO A 547 19.15 11.25 -0.69
CA PRO A 547 19.18 12.58 -1.27
C PRO A 547 18.64 12.67 -2.70
N ALA A 548 18.95 11.68 -3.55
CA ALA A 548 18.47 11.66 -4.92
C ALA A 548 16.95 11.49 -4.98
N LEU A 549 16.41 10.58 -4.17
CA LEU A 549 14.97 10.36 -4.05
C LEU A 549 14.24 11.64 -3.61
N PHE A 550 14.78 12.33 -2.60
CA PHE A 550 14.22 13.57 -2.08
C PHE A 550 14.17 14.68 -3.14
N PHE A 551 15.27 14.88 -3.87
CA PHE A 551 15.34 15.90 -4.91
C PHE A 551 14.39 15.58 -6.08
N ILE A 552 14.38 14.33 -6.56
CA ILE A 552 13.46 13.89 -7.62
C ILE A 552 12.00 14.06 -7.18
N SER A 553 11.65 13.73 -5.93
CA SER A 553 10.28 13.92 -5.45
C SER A 553 9.82 15.39 -5.42
N ILE A 554 10.72 16.32 -5.11
CA ILE A 554 10.40 17.76 -5.16
C ILE A 554 10.16 18.19 -6.60
N LEU A 555 11.03 17.78 -7.54
CA LEU A 555 10.86 18.08 -8.95
C LEU A 555 9.53 17.54 -9.49
N ILE A 556 9.14 16.33 -9.11
CA ILE A 556 7.85 15.75 -9.50
C ILE A 556 6.68 16.60 -8.98
N ASN A 557 6.70 17.03 -7.71
CA ASN A 557 5.64 17.88 -7.18
C ASN A 557 5.53 19.21 -7.92
N ILE A 558 6.67 19.84 -8.24
CA ILE A 558 6.72 21.07 -9.05
C ILE A 558 6.16 20.80 -10.46
N GLY A 559 6.60 19.71 -11.10
CA GLY A 559 6.14 19.33 -12.43
C GLY A 559 4.65 19.02 -12.49
N MET A 560 4.10 18.41 -11.45
CA MET A 560 2.66 18.09 -11.36
C MET A 560 1.81 19.34 -11.10
N TRP A 561 2.33 20.33 -10.37
CA TRP A 561 1.67 21.64 -10.29
C TRP A 561 1.68 22.33 -11.66
N LEU A 562 2.82 22.32 -12.35
CA LEU A 562 2.97 22.87 -13.71
C LEU A 562 2.08 22.18 -14.74
N GLU A 563 1.84 20.88 -14.60
CA GLU A 563 0.89 20.13 -15.42
C GLU A 563 -0.52 20.73 -15.30
N ARG A 564 -1.01 20.91 -14.08
CA ARG A 564 -2.35 21.48 -13.86
C ARG A 564 -2.43 22.92 -14.38
N TYR A 565 -1.39 23.70 -14.13
CA TYR A 565 -1.30 25.06 -14.66
C TYR A 565 -1.33 25.08 -16.20
N ASN A 566 -0.58 24.17 -16.84
CA ASN A 566 -0.51 24.08 -18.29
C ASN A 566 -1.87 23.68 -18.89
N ILE A 567 -2.58 22.73 -18.27
CA ILE A 567 -3.93 22.34 -18.71
C ILE A 567 -4.88 23.54 -18.61
N VAL A 568 -4.92 24.24 -17.48
CA VAL A 568 -5.85 25.35 -17.23
C VAL A 568 -5.47 26.60 -18.02
N GLY A 569 -4.28 27.14 -17.77
CA GLY A 569 -3.84 28.43 -18.29
C GLY A 569 -3.63 28.45 -19.81
N THR A 570 -2.94 27.45 -20.38
CA THR A 570 -2.64 27.50 -21.83
C THR A 570 -3.87 27.27 -22.70
N SER A 571 -4.80 26.41 -22.26
CA SER A 571 -6.00 26.08 -23.02
C SER A 571 -7.03 27.23 -22.99
N LEU A 572 -7.06 28.01 -21.91
CA LEU A 572 -7.90 29.23 -21.83
C LEU A 572 -7.26 30.44 -22.53
N ALA A 573 -5.92 30.51 -22.57
CA ALA A 573 -5.22 31.62 -23.21
C ALA A 573 -5.38 31.63 -24.73
N HIS A 574 -5.49 30.47 -25.36
CA HIS A 574 -5.63 30.29 -26.80
C HIS A 574 -6.80 29.35 -27.12
N ASP A 575 -8.00 29.94 -27.25
CA ASP A 575 -9.25 29.24 -27.59
C ASP A 575 -9.64 29.45 -29.07
N PHE A 576 -10.90 29.19 -29.45
CA PHE A 576 -11.44 29.22 -30.81
C PHE A 576 -11.24 30.55 -31.56
N ASP A 577 -11.42 31.69 -30.89
CA ASP A 577 -11.36 33.03 -31.51
C ASP A 577 -10.03 33.74 -31.21
N PRO A 578 -9.19 34.01 -32.23
CA PRO A 578 -7.96 34.77 -32.06
C PRO A 578 -8.13 36.17 -31.47
N PHE A 579 -9.29 36.82 -31.64
CA PHE A 579 -9.53 38.15 -31.06
C PHE A 579 -9.55 38.13 -29.52
N VAL A 580 -9.91 36.98 -28.95
CA VAL A 580 -10.12 36.80 -27.51
C VAL A 580 -8.84 36.38 -26.78
N TRP A 581 -7.79 35.97 -27.50
CA TRP A 581 -6.56 35.46 -26.90
C TRP A 581 -5.92 36.46 -25.93
N GLY A 582 -5.42 35.94 -24.81
CA GLY A 582 -4.87 36.76 -23.73
C GLY A 582 -3.72 36.08 -23.00
N TYR A 583 -3.05 36.85 -22.17
CA TYR A 583 -1.92 36.40 -21.35
C TYR A 583 -2.32 36.34 -19.88
N TYR A 584 -1.74 35.37 -19.17
CA TYR A 584 -1.91 35.24 -17.73
C TYR A 584 -0.57 35.44 -17.03
N THR A 585 -0.56 36.37 -16.09
CA THR A 585 0.57 36.69 -15.25
C THR A 585 0.21 36.44 -13.80
N PHE A 586 1.12 35.83 -13.03
CA PHE A 586 0.89 35.61 -11.62
C PHE A 586 0.92 36.93 -10.86
N GLU A 587 -0.17 37.20 -10.13
CA GLU A 587 -0.24 38.36 -9.24
C GLU A 587 0.10 37.98 -7.79
N TRP A 588 0.43 38.98 -6.98
CA TRP A 588 0.87 38.76 -5.61
C TRP A 588 -0.18 38.03 -4.76
N GLY A 589 -1.48 38.31 -4.96
CA GLY A 589 -2.57 37.68 -4.21
C GLY A 589 -2.57 36.16 -4.35
N GLU A 590 -2.45 35.68 -5.59
CA GLU A 590 -2.42 34.25 -5.92
C GLU A 590 -1.19 33.56 -5.32
N ILE A 591 -0.02 34.19 -5.43
CA ILE A 591 1.24 33.65 -4.92
C ILE A 591 1.19 33.50 -3.39
N TRP A 592 0.72 34.51 -2.67
CA TRP A 592 0.66 34.44 -1.20
C TRP A 592 -0.42 33.49 -0.69
N ILE A 593 -1.55 33.36 -1.38
CA ILE A 593 -2.56 32.34 -1.07
C ILE A 593 -1.99 30.94 -1.32
N THR A 594 -1.25 30.73 -2.42
CA THR A 594 -0.55 29.47 -2.71
C THR A 594 0.44 29.12 -1.59
N ILE A 595 1.32 30.06 -1.22
CA ILE A 595 2.29 29.88 -0.12
C ILE A 595 1.58 29.63 1.22
N GLY A 596 0.49 30.36 1.48
CA GLY A 596 -0.35 30.19 2.66
C GLY A 596 -0.98 28.80 2.74
N SER A 597 -1.35 28.20 1.60
CA SER A 597 -1.89 26.84 1.52
C SER A 597 -0.86 25.79 1.97
N PHE A 598 0.42 25.95 1.61
CA PHE A 598 1.51 25.12 2.15
C PHE A 598 1.71 25.37 3.65
N GLY A 599 1.60 26.63 4.10
CA GLY A 599 1.61 26.98 5.52
C GLY A 599 0.51 26.25 6.30
N TRP A 600 -0.73 26.26 5.79
CA TRP A 600 -1.87 25.56 6.35
C TRP A 600 -1.63 24.05 6.45
N PHE A 601 -1.18 23.44 5.35
CA PHE A 601 -0.86 22.01 5.31
C PHE A 601 0.24 21.62 6.30
N PHE A 602 1.38 22.30 6.27
CA PHE A 602 2.51 21.98 7.14
C PHE A 602 2.22 22.29 8.60
N MET A 603 1.40 23.29 8.92
CA MET A 603 0.95 23.56 10.29
C MET A 603 0.25 22.33 10.87
N TRP A 604 -0.78 21.84 10.17
CA TRP A 604 -1.52 20.65 10.60
C TRP A 604 -0.65 19.41 10.67
N PHE A 605 0.22 19.21 9.67
CA PHE A 605 1.11 18.05 9.65
C PHE A 605 2.16 18.09 10.80
N PHE A 606 2.76 19.24 11.07
CA PHE A 606 3.71 19.42 12.18
C PHE A 606 3.04 19.24 13.55
N MET A 607 1.82 19.75 13.70
CA MET A 607 1.01 19.52 14.90
C MET A 607 0.67 18.04 15.05
N PHE A 608 0.27 17.36 13.98
CA PHE A 608 -0.03 15.93 13.99
C PHE A 608 1.15 15.10 14.49
N VAL A 609 2.34 15.30 13.92
CA VAL A 609 3.55 14.53 14.28
C VAL A 609 3.92 14.67 15.77
N LYS A 610 3.56 15.80 16.40
CA LYS A 610 3.83 16.09 17.81
C LYS A 610 2.70 15.77 18.77
N LEU A 611 1.45 15.81 18.31
CA LEU A 611 0.28 15.59 19.15
C LEU A 611 -0.26 14.16 19.07
N MET A 612 0.00 13.45 17.97
CA MET A 612 -0.52 12.12 17.70
C MET A 612 0.58 11.17 17.20
N PRO A 613 0.44 9.85 17.41
CA PRO A 613 1.38 8.87 16.89
C PRO A 613 1.49 8.95 15.36
N SER A 614 2.65 9.35 14.85
CA SER A 614 2.84 9.56 13.40
C SER A 614 3.00 8.25 12.61
N LEU A 615 3.30 7.15 13.31
CA LEU A 615 3.36 5.78 12.80
C LEU A 615 2.37 4.91 13.57
N ALA A 616 1.79 3.91 12.90
CA ALA A 616 0.82 3.02 13.53
C ALA A 616 1.51 1.95 14.36
N VAL A 617 1.42 2.09 15.69
CA VAL A 617 2.11 1.21 16.63
C VAL A 617 1.52 -0.19 16.59
N ALA A 618 0.21 -0.31 16.43
CA ALA A 618 -0.48 -1.60 16.36
C ALA A 618 -0.04 -2.45 15.15
N GLU A 619 -0.15 -1.91 13.93
CA GLU A 619 0.22 -2.66 12.71
C GLU A 619 1.74 -2.92 12.60
N LEU A 620 2.58 -1.99 13.06
CA LEU A 620 4.02 -2.23 13.10
C LEU A 620 4.40 -3.42 13.99
N LYS A 621 3.62 -3.66 15.06
CA LYS A 621 3.81 -4.80 15.95
C LYS A 621 3.33 -6.12 15.34
N GLU A 622 2.33 -6.11 14.45
CA GLU A 622 1.86 -7.33 13.78
C GLU A 622 2.94 -7.94 12.87
N GLY A 623 3.85 -7.12 12.34
CA GLY A 623 5.00 -7.58 11.56
C GLY A 623 6.16 -8.14 12.39
N LEU A 624 6.09 -8.07 13.72
CA LEU A 624 7.12 -8.56 14.64
C LEU A 624 6.70 -9.86 15.33
N VAL A 625 7.69 -10.57 15.87
CA VAL A 625 7.47 -11.76 16.69
C VAL A 625 6.76 -11.36 17.99
N PRO A 626 5.56 -11.89 18.29
CA PRO A 626 4.87 -11.54 19.52
C PRO A 626 5.70 -11.94 20.74
N PRO A 627 5.87 -11.04 21.73
CA PRO A 627 6.59 -11.38 22.95
C PRO A 627 5.80 -12.45 23.69
N LEU A 628 6.35 -13.66 23.74
CA LEU A 628 5.77 -14.76 24.48
C LEU A 628 5.85 -14.46 25.98
N ARG A 629 4.81 -14.83 26.72
CA ARG A 629 4.74 -14.68 28.17
C ARG A 629 5.91 -15.46 28.80
N THR A 630 6.90 -14.74 29.31
CA THR A 630 7.97 -15.32 30.14
C THR A 630 7.66 -15.01 31.61
N ASP A 631 7.98 -15.94 32.51
CA ASP A 631 7.64 -15.88 33.95
C ASP A 631 8.25 -14.68 34.72
N LYS A 632 8.93 -13.75 34.04
CA LYS A 632 9.72 -12.67 34.65
C LYS A 632 8.97 -11.36 34.92
N TYR A 633 7.71 -11.22 34.51
CA TYR A 633 6.97 -9.96 34.68
C TYR A 633 5.66 -10.15 35.47
N PRO A 634 5.57 -9.66 36.73
CA PRO A 634 4.34 -9.72 37.49
C PRO A 634 3.27 -8.82 36.88
N VAL A 635 2.05 -9.35 36.82
CA VAL A 635 0.85 -8.69 36.35
C VAL A 635 0.56 -7.47 37.23
N ARG A 636 0.40 -6.27 36.65
CA ARG A 636 -0.36 -5.21 37.34
C ARG A 636 -1.80 -5.72 37.46
N PRO A 637 -2.34 -5.88 38.68
CA PRO A 637 -3.68 -6.38 38.84
C PRO A 637 -4.65 -5.55 38.00
N VAL A 638 -5.50 -6.24 37.25
CA VAL A 638 -6.63 -5.64 36.54
C VAL A 638 -7.51 -5.00 37.62
N SER A 639 -7.38 -3.69 37.81
CA SER A 639 -8.26 -2.95 38.71
C SER A 639 -9.65 -2.93 38.10
N GLY A 640 -10.49 -3.86 38.55
CA GLY A 640 -11.88 -3.95 38.14
C GLY A 640 -12.37 -5.39 37.97
N SER A 641 -12.32 -6.18 39.05
CA SER A 641 -13.34 -7.21 39.21
C SER A 641 -14.64 -6.51 39.65
N PRO A 642 -15.78 -6.73 38.97
CA PRO A 642 -17.05 -6.21 39.43
C PRO A 642 -17.40 -6.87 40.77
N ARG A 643 -17.69 -6.04 41.78
CA ARG A 643 -18.70 -6.37 42.80
C ARG A 643 -20.00 -5.75 42.36
#